data_AF-A0A812WMH7-F1
#
_entry.id   AF-A0A812WMH7-F1
#
_cell.length_a   1.000
_cell.length_b   1.000
_cell.length_c   1.000
_cell.angle_alpha   90.00
_cell.angle_beta   90.00
_cell.angle_gamma   90.00
#
_symmetry.space_group_name_H-M   'P 1'
#
loop_
_entity.id
_entity.type
_entity.pdbx_description
1 polymer ?
#
loop_
_entity_poly.entity_id
_entity_poly.type
_entity_poly.pdbx_seq_one_letter_code
_entity_poly.pdbx_strand_id
1 'polypeptide(L)'
;MCERIRATRQSPQKPYLNSELLVAFRVPFAGQEKPEAEKPAEPAEPAEPAEPVEQEKDAEQISGPKVKSVALNVADSTLNVIPYGRLVRTFTEGGMQYLLAGVRADTGIKSGRYMFEVRIAETITPMETGDRTPQPKQLLRVGFSLAQSSLFLADGCDSLCFDSEGLFIHDKTRKKATPKFRDATVAVLLNLDQSSPNKNTVSLFLNGVRSCQPQAIPEHLCGKPLYPTLSYKNVSVEVNFGPTPRKTLPFSCHMLASAAAADVEASPCKAAGKKPEVVLPVGLPSQGFFDWVDEFVEKNPGYIELSDRKILEWAQKSGLWKPKAGGSSDKPEANFGVPALDDWSVRRVLASVSPALPRNYVIGELKANLIAADREATLCRFNPQDFARKAVVVMGDPTPEYKARVQALLLAEKRTKAEQEQKRKAQAEERKRMLDLKRKKAEEAKKAKEAAQKKKEGKDENGEDAKAGEAEETAEDVKMEEPVVVELTEEEKALSYRTSAVVDISDRELTKSFTKFSLPSKEEGFDSVSFAWQSEGDCGALLKKWILQKKLTQRAEDLQPGSGFKEAWTKWQKTIQDWRRRHADYKEPSKRKAMAAKKLEEAKKAMEEEKKKLMEAGDEDAAKAVEEKFAQDSAPVEVDFDDLDVFAVEDVLDLGNCMPLFANFVYEDWTLLSLRAELHLLLHHFKKDLDDPDRPSFVEAHLGYYYQKYFKKSWNFNQYGLAKFTDFLEIMKDVLTADSTSGFLQAVQAEDATVETFLKYTEDHRRERERRVDAGDETAKLKFSRPAPPPTRQADKGKGSVSGKGRPAASNTYESSYYQKRPYQSSSGGPPAKQPRTSYAWNAGYSRR
;
A
#
# COMPACT_ATOMS: atom_id res chain seq x y z
N MET A 1 -44.83 -57.45 17.78
CA MET A 1 -43.81 -58.22 17.03
C MET A 1 -42.46 -57.66 17.45
N CYS A 2 -41.74 -58.43 18.28
CA CYS A 2 -40.66 -57.97 19.14
C CYS A 2 -39.30 -57.82 18.44
N GLU A 3 -38.58 -56.77 18.88
CA GLU A 3 -37.13 -56.64 19.18
C GLU A 3 -36.03 -57.20 18.26
N ARG A 4 -35.04 -56.33 17.92
CA ARG A 4 -33.62 -56.32 18.38
C ARG A 4 -32.77 -55.43 17.44
N ILE A 5 -32.21 -54.28 17.86
CA ILE A 5 -30.97 -54.00 18.64
C ILE A 5 -29.68 -53.84 17.78
N ARG A 6 -28.90 -52.78 18.12
CA ARG A 6 -27.44 -52.48 17.87
C ARG A 6 -27.05 -51.90 16.49
N ALA A 7 -26.02 -51.06 16.32
CA ALA A 7 -25.20 -50.20 17.18
C ALA A 7 -24.22 -49.39 16.30
N THR A 8 -23.92 -48.18 16.75
CA THR A 8 -22.74 -47.30 16.54
C THR A 8 -21.60 -47.72 15.61
N ARG A 9 -21.18 -46.80 14.72
CA ARG A 9 -19.77 -46.63 14.29
C ARG A 9 -19.41 -45.14 14.12
N GLN A 10 -18.55 -44.66 15.01
CA GLN A 10 -17.72 -43.46 14.86
C GLN A 10 -16.57 -43.75 13.89
N SER A 11 -16.22 -42.76 13.08
CA SER A 11 -15.04 -42.76 12.20
C SER A 11 -13.90 -41.96 12.86
N PRO A 12 -12.66 -42.50 12.91
CA PRO A 12 -11.49 -41.71 13.25
C PRO A 12 -10.68 -41.36 12.00
N GLN A 13 -10.42 -40.06 11.80
CA GLN A 13 -9.38 -39.57 10.89
C GLN A 13 -8.00 -39.75 11.56
N LYS A 14 -7.05 -40.37 10.84
CA LYS A 14 -5.63 -40.41 11.18
C LYS A 14 -4.81 -39.68 10.09
N PRO A 15 -3.68 -39.05 10.48
CA PRO A 15 -2.92 -38.12 9.65
C PRO A 15 -1.92 -38.81 8.70
N TYR A 16 -1.68 -38.14 7.57
CA TYR A 16 -0.63 -38.46 6.58
C TYR A 16 0.74 -38.05 7.12
N LEU A 17 1.58 -39.04 7.42
CA LEU A 17 3.03 -38.91 7.54
C LEU A 17 3.64 -39.11 6.14
N ASN A 18 4.26 -38.07 5.58
CA ASN A 18 5.20 -38.23 4.46
C ASN A 18 6.62 -38.05 5.01
N SER A 19 7.25 -39.18 5.30
CA SER A 19 8.68 -39.34 5.46
C SER A 19 9.28 -39.74 4.10
N GLU A 20 10.13 -38.91 3.52
CA GLU A 20 11.06 -39.35 2.47
C GLU A 20 12.50 -39.27 2.97
N LEU A 21 13.16 -40.41 2.80
CA LEU A 21 14.44 -40.81 3.31
C LEU A 21 15.61 -40.17 2.53
N LEU A 22 16.65 -39.86 3.29
CA LEU A 22 18.05 -39.94 2.89
C LEU A 22 18.37 -41.31 2.30
N VAL A 23 18.98 -41.33 1.12
CA VAL A 23 19.64 -42.51 0.54
C VAL A 23 21.09 -42.52 1.03
N ALA A 24 21.41 -43.49 1.90
CA ALA A 24 22.77 -43.92 2.18
C ALA A 24 23.10 -45.08 1.23
N PHE A 25 24.17 -44.94 0.45
CA PHE A 25 24.77 -46.02 -0.33
C PHE A 25 25.60 -46.91 0.61
N ARG A 26 25.28 -48.20 0.70
CA ARG A 26 26.18 -49.25 1.18
C ARG A 26 25.94 -50.52 0.36
N VAL A 27 26.98 -50.98 -0.34
CA VAL A 27 27.03 -52.21 -1.15
C VAL A 27 27.08 -53.43 -0.22
N PRO A 28 26.50 -54.60 -0.61
CA PRO A 28 26.33 -55.76 0.27
C PRO A 28 27.49 -56.75 0.19
N PHE A 29 27.61 -57.59 1.22
CA PHE A 29 28.36 -58.85 1.15
C PHE A 29 27.47 -59.97 1.70
N ALA A 30 27.27 -61.01 0.89
CA ALA A 30 26.82 -62.35 1.25
C ALA A 30 27.81 -63.30 0.52
N GLY A 31 28.21 -64.47 1.01
CA GLY A 31 27.78 -65.24 2.15
C GLY A 31 28.85 -66.29 2.51
N GLN A 32 28.46 -67.16 3.44
CA GLN A 32 29.23 -68.18 4.11
C GLN A 32 29.63 -69.36 3.21
N GLU A 33 30.75 -70.02 3.52
CA GLU A 33 30.81 -71.47 3.77
C GLU A 33 31.80 -71.73 4.93
N LYS A 34 31.41 -72.61 5.87
CA LYS A 34 32.15 -73.12 7.05
C LYS A 34 32.67 -74.54 6.72
N PRO A 35 33.80 -75.01 7.28
CA PRO A 35 33.80 -75.66 8.62
C PRO A 35 35.10 -75.32 9.38
N GLU A 36 35.39 -75.64 10.65
CA GLU A 36 34.86 -76.53 11.68
C GLU A 36 35.42 -76.04 13.04
N ALA A 37 34.98 -76.65 14.14
CA ALA A 37 34.96 -76.10 15.49
C ALA A 37 36.30 -76.04 16.27
N GLU A 38 36.45 -74.99 17.10
CA GLU A 38 37.02 -75.10 18.46
C GLU A 38 36.45 -74.00 19.40
N LYS A 39 36.46 -74.28 20.72
CA LYS A 39 35.65 -73.69 21.81
C LYS A 39 36.09 -72.29 22.31
N PRO A 40 35.28 -71.59 23.15
CA PRO A 40 35.17 -70.13 23.17
C PRO A 40 36.14 -69.42 24.15
N ALA A 41 36.49 -68.17 23.85
CA ALA A 41 36.98 -67.19 24.82
C ALA A 41 35.92 -66.09 25.00
N GLU A 42 35.67 -65.70 26.25
CA GLU A 42 34.68 -64.72 26.71
C GLU A 42 34.83 -63.30 26.12
N PRO A 43 33.75 -62.51 26.08
CA PRO A 43 33.71 -61.21 25.43
C PRO A 43 34.41 -60.12 26.27
N ALA A 44 35.32 -59.37 25.66
CA ALA A 44 35.81 -58.11 26.22
C ALA A 44 34.71 -57.03 26.11
N GLU A 45 34.43 -56.36 27.23
CA GLU A 45 33.47 -55.26 27.35
C GLU A 45 33.75 -54.11 26.36
N PRO A 46 32.70 -53.44 25.84
CA PRO A 46 32.87 -52.24 25.03
C PRO A 46 33.39 -51.09 25.90
N ALA A 47 34.53 -50.52 25.50
CA ALA A 47 35.15 -49.36 26.15
C ALA A 47 34.16 -48.18 26.26
N GLU A 48 34.10 -47.60 27.45
CA GLU A 48 33.35 -46.37 27.74
C GLU A 48 33.82 -45.20 26.84
N PRO A 49 32.92 -44.33 26.39
CA PRO A 49 33.29 -43.15 25.62
C PRO A 49 34.15 -42.21 26.49
N ALA A 50 35.36 -41.92 26.02
CA ALA A 50 36.32 -41.02 26.67
C ALA A 50 35.67 -39.67 27.03
N GLU A 51 35.92 -39.21 28.27
CA GLU A 51 35.43 -37.93 28.77
C GLU A 51 35.82 -36.77 27.83
N PRO A 52 34.93 -35.78 27.62
CA PRO A 52 35.23 -34.62 26.80
C PRO A 52 36.37 -33.79 27.44
N VAL A 53 37.56 -33.86 26.85
CA VAL A 53 38.73 -33.08 27.26
C VAL A 53 38.42 -31.57 27.14
N GLU A 54 38.53 -30.83 28.24
CA GLU A 54 38.35 -29.38 28.26
C GLU A 54 39.48 -28.69 27.46
N GLN A 55 39.11 -27.75 26.59
CA GLN A 55 40.01 -27.18 25.58
C GLN A 55 40.57 -25.82 25.99
N GLU A 56 40.02 -25.20 27.04
CA GLU A 56 40.44 -23.90 27.55
C GLU A 56 41.28 -24.06 28.82
N LYS A 57 42.36 -23.27 28.92
CA LYS A 57 43.19 -23.19 30.14
C LYS A 57 42.67 -22.10 31.07
N ASP A 58 43.07 -22.10 32.34
CA ASP A 58 42.76 -21.02 33.29
C ASP A 58 43.26 -19.66 32.79
N ALA A 59 42.45 -18.62 32.96
CA ALA A 59 42.82 -17.25 32.63
C ALA A 59 43.83 -16.69 33.64
N GLU A 60 44.90 -16.07 33.13
CA GLU A 60 45.86 -15.33 33.92
C GLU A 60 45.19 -14.14 34.64
N GLN A 61 45.75 -13.70 35.77
CA GLN A 61 45.22 -12.54 36.46
C GLN A 61 45.39 -11.28 35.62
N ILE A 62 44.31 -10.47 35.52
CA ILE A 62 44.36 -9.19 34.82
C ILE A 62 45.23 -8.21 35.61
N SER A 63 46.34 -7.78 35.01
CA SER A 63 47.17 -6.69 35.49
C SER A 63 46.71 -5.35 34.90
N GLY A 64 46.67 -4.29 35.70
CA GLY A 64 46.28 -2.94 35.26
C GLY A 64 44.81 -2.56 35.48
N PRO A 65 44.38 -1.39 34.95
CA PRO A 65 43.04 -0.85 35.18
C PRO A 65 41.98 -1.71 34.50
N LYS A 66 40.90 -1.99 35.21
CA LYS A 66 39.72 -2.71 34.69
C LYS A 66 38.69 -1.74 34.12
N VAL A 67 37.79 -2.25 33.28
CA VAL A 67 36.62 -1.51 32.82
C VAL A 67 35.78 -1.00 34.01
N LYS A 68 35.26 0.23 33.91
CA LYS A 68 34.52 0.86 35.01
C LYS A 68 33.16 0.21 35.26
N SER A 69 32.40 -0.01 34.19
CA SER A 69 31.06 -0.60 34.22
C SER A 69 30.73 -1.17 32.85
N VAL A 70 29.90 -2.20 32.83
CA VAL A 70 29.36 -2.80 31.61
C VAL A 70 27.86 -2.97 31.79
N ALA A 71 27.09 -2.45 30.86
CA ALA A 71 25.64 -2.48 30.89
C ALA A 71 25.04 -2.69 29.49
N LEU A 72 23.75 -3.00 29.45
CA LEU A 72 22.98 -2.95 28.21
C LEU A 72 22.77 -1.49 27.81
N ASN A 73 23.08 -1.17 26.56
CA ASN A 73 22.98 0.17 26.04
C ASN A 73 21.56 0.41 25.50
N VAL A 74 20.72 1.08 26.30
CA VAL A 74 19.36 1.41 25.89
C VAL A 74 19.35 2.30 24.65
N ALA A 75 20.35 3.17 24.45
CA ALA A 75 20.43 4.00 23.24
C ALA A 75 20.64 3.15 21.96
N ASP A 76 21.21 1.95 22.11
CA ASP A 76 21.49 0.99 21.06
C ASP A 76 20.57 -0.24 21.19
N SER A 77 19.27 0.05 21.26
CA SER A 77 18.20 -0.95 21.38
C SER A 77 17.04 -0.64 20.45
N THR A 78 16.22 -1.64 20.13
CA THR A 78 14.92 -1.39 19.49
C THR A 78 13.93 -0.74 20.46
N LEU A 79 12.90 -0.09 19.93
CA LEU A 79 11.91 0.69 20.72
C LEU A 79 10.98 -0.17 21.57
N ASN A 80 10.90 -1.48 21.31
CA ASN A 80 10.10 -2.44 22.09
C ASN A 80 10.91 -3.12 23.23
N VAL A 81 12.15 -2.70 23.50
CA VAL A 81 12.93 -3.15 24.66
C VAL A 81 12.50 -2.38 25.90
N ILE A 82 12.12 -3.10 26.94
CA ILE A 82 11.85 -2.55 28.28
C ILE A 82 12.97 -3.00 29.22
N PRO A 83 13.93 -2.13 29.56
CA PRO A 83 14.98 -2.44 30.51
C PRO A 83 14.50 -2.31 31.96
N TYR A 84 14.88 -3.26 32.81
CA TYR A 84 14.68 -3.24 34.26
C TYR A 84 15.95 -3.75 34.96
N GLY A 85 16.93 -2.86 35.12
CA GLY A 85 18.25 -3.21 35.62
C GLY A 85 18.96 -4.22 34.69
N ARG A 86 19.21 -5.43 35.19
CA ARG A 86 19.81 -6.54 34.43
C ARG A 86 18.80 -7.39 33.65
N LEU A 87 17.52 -7.14 33.82
CA LEU A 87 16.43 -7.82 33.12
C LEU A 87 15.99 -6.98 31.92
N VAL A 88 15.80 -7.61 30.77
CA VAL A 88 15.15 -6.98 29.61
C VAL A 88 13.94 -7.78 29.18
N ARG A 89 12.85 -7.07 28.87
CA ARG A 89 11.59 -7.65 28.38
C ARG A 89 11.21 -7.03 27.05
N THR A 90 10.39 -7.74 26.27
CA THR A 90 9.74 -7.19 25.09
C THR A 90 8.41 -6.54 25.46
N PHE A 91 8.13 -5.36 24.92
CA PHE A 91 6.79 -4.79 24.92
C PHE A 91 5.88 -5.68 24.04
N THR A 92 4.68 -6.05 24.53
CA THR A 92 3.82 -7.06 23.89
C THR A 92 2.47 -6.52 23.41
N GLU A 93 2.20 -5.23 23.55
CA GLU A 93 0.92 -4.64 23.12
C GLU A 93 0.94 -4.24 21.63
N GLY A 94 -0.24 -4.22 21.01
CA GLY A 94 -0.45 -3.69 19.66
C GLY A 94 0.30 -4.40 18.53
N GLY A 95 0.67 -5.68 18.70
CA GLY A 95 1.39 -6.47 17.70
C GLY A 95 2.90 -6.54 17.92
N MET A 96 3.43 -5.83 18.91
CA MET A 96 4.86 -5.82 19.23
C MET A 96 5.41 -7.18 19.65
N GLN A 97 4.56 -8.11 20.11
CA GLN A 97 4.92 -9.49 20.41
C GLN A 97 5.42 -10.30 19.20
N TYR A 98 5.11 -9.84 17.98
CA TYR A 98 5.55 -10.48 16.74
C TYR A 98 6.89 -9.95 16.24
N LEU A 99 7.39 -8.87 16.85
CA LEU A 99 8.62 -8.21 16.46
C LEU A 99 9.77 -8.64 17.40
N LEU A 100 10.95 -8.86 16.83
CA LEU A 100 12.17 -9.06 17.61
C LEU A 100 12.51 -7.78 18.36
N ALA A 101 12.82 -7.90 19.64
CA ALA A 101 13.54 -6.88 20.38
C ALA A 101 15.04 -7.14 20.25
N GLY A 102 15.84 -6.08 20.16
CA GLY A 102 17.29 -6.16 20.05
C GLY A 102 17.97 -5.14 20.95
N VAL A 103 19.05 -5.53 21.64
CA VAL A 103 19.85 -4.62 22.47
C VAL A 103 21.32 -5.05 22.47
N ARG A 104 22.23 -4.06 22.35
CA ARG A 104 23.68 -4.25 22.40
C ARG A 104 24.24 -3.74 23.72
N ALA A 105 25.35 -4.29 24.19
CA ALA A 105 26.08 -3.77 25.35
C ALA A 105 26.80 -2.45 25.04
N ASP A 106 27.07 -1.66 26.08
CA ASP A 106 27.84 -0.41 26.00
C ASP A 106 29.35 -0.63 25.86
N THR A 107 29.82 -1.87 25.95
CA THR A 107 31.23 -2.23 25.97
C THR A 107 31.49 -3.38 24.99
N GLY A 108 32.42 -3.15 24.06
CA GLY A 108 32.87 -4.13 23.06
C GLY A 108 34.25 -4.69 23.41
N ILE A 109 34.50 -5.93 22.98
CA ILE A 109 35.75 -6.65 23.26
C ILE A 109 36.62 -6.61 22.00
N LYS A 110 37.87 -6.16 22.13
CA LYS A 110 38.87 -6.05 21.05
C LYS A 110 39.94 -7.14 21.13
N SER A 111 40.28 -7.56 22.34
CA SER A 111 41.31 -8.55 22.62
C SER A 111 41.01 -9.30 23.92
N GLY A 112 41.81 -10.32 24.22
CA GLY A 112 41.66 -11.12 25.43
C GLY A 112 40.55 -12.15 25.35
N ARG A 113 40.26 -12.79 26.49
CA ARG A 113 39.29 -13.87 26.60
C ARG A 113 38.31 -13.59 27.73
N TYR A 114 37.06 -13.34 27.37
CA TYR A 114 36.03 -12.87 28.28
C TYR A 114 34.70 -13.58 28.06
N MET A 115 33.87 -13.61 29.09
CA MET A 115 32.52 -14.15 28.99
C MET A 115 31.46 -13.23 29.61
N PHE A 116 30.21 -13.46 29.21
CA PHE A 116 29.03 -12.95 29.89
C PHE A 116 27.96 -14.04 29.95
N GLU A 117 27.03 -13.92 30.89
CA GLU A 117 25.96 -14.89 31.07
C GLU A 117 24.60 -14.28 30.74
N VAL A 118 23.70 -15.11 30.22
CA VAL A 118 22.27 -14.80 30.09
C VAL A 118 21.41 -15.94 30.62
N ARG A 119 20.21 -15.61 31.06
CA ARG A 119 19.19 -16.59 31.46
C ARG A 119 17.82 -16.12 31.01
N ILE A 120 17.02 -17.02 30.43
CA ILE A 120 15.60 -16.75 30.22
C ILE A 120 14.92 -16.80 31.59
N ALA A 121 14.46 -15.66 32.07
CA ALA A 121 13.79 -15.54 33.37
C ALA A 121 12.29 -15.84 33.26
N GLU A 122 11.69 -15.53 32.12
CA GLU A 122 10.25 -15.72 31.86
C GLU A 122 10.04 -16.06 30.39
N THR A 123 9.16 -17.01 30.11
CA THR A 123 8.66 -17.31 28.77
C THR A 123 7.25 -16.73 28.66
N ILE A 124 7.03 -15.83 27.70
CA ILE A 124 5.75 -15.18 27.48
C ILE A 124 5.02 -15.97 26.38
N THR A 125 3.77 -16.34 26.63
CA THR A 125 2.91 -16.93 25.61
C THR A 125 1.83 -15.91 25.24
N PRO A 126 1.94 -15.24 24.08
CA PRO A 126 0.91 -14.30 23.66
C PRO A 126 -0.45 -15.00 23.48
N MET A 127 -1.55 -14.30 23.73
CA MET A 127 -2.87 -14.78 23.32
C MET A 127 -2.95 -14.75 21.80
N GLU A 128 -2.92 -15.92 21.17
CA GLU A 128 -2.81 -16.04 19.72
C GLU A 128 -4.14 -16.21 19.01
N THR A 129 -4.22 -15.63 17.80
CA THR A 129 -5.23 -15.97 16.80
C THR A 129 -4.54 -16.01 15.41
N GLY A 130 -4.11 -17.19 14.94
CA GLY A 130 -3.76 -17.42 13.52
C GLY A 130 -2.47 -18.19 13.22
N ASP A 131 -2.49 -18.95 12.12
CA ASP A 131 -1.40 -19.85 11.66
C ASP A 131 -0.21 -19.13 11.00
N ARG A 132 -0.29 -17.81 10.79
CA ARG A 132 0.72 -17.00 10.07
C ARG A 132 1.72 -16.27 10.97
N THR A 133 1.84 -16.71 12.22
CA THR A 133 2.73 -16.09 13.20
C THR A 133 4.19 -16.57 13.04
N PRO A 134 5.20 -15.72 13.27
CA PRO A 134 6.59 -16.09 13.05
C PRO A 134 7.08 -17.15 14.04
N GLN A 135 7.64 -18.24 13.52
CA GLN A 135 8.22 -19.35 14.31
C GLN A 135 9.74 -19.23 14.48
N PRO A 136 10.31 -19.72 15.60
CA PRO A 136 9.61 -20.16 16.81
C PRO A 136 8.94 -18.99 17.53
N LYS A 137 7.88 -19.23 18.30
CA LYS A 137 7.12 -18.18 19.02
C LYS A 137 7.96 -17.45 20.06
N GLN A 138 8.71 -18.21 20.84
CA GLN A 138 9.71 -17.70 21.78
C GLN A 138 11.09 -17.95 21.24
N LEU A 139 11.93 -16.92 21.29
CA LEU A 139 13.27 -16.98 20.73
C LEU A 139 14.19 -16.10 21.55
N LEU A 140 15.37 -16.63 21.88
CA LEU A 140 16.52 -15.87 22.32
C LEU A 140 17.67 -16.15 21.36
N ARG A 141 18.28 -15.09 20.83
CA ARG A 141 19.58 -15.12 20.17
C ARG A 141 20.56 -14.34 21.03
N VAL A 142 21.70 -14.95 21.32
CA VAL A 142 22.78 -14.36 22.12
C VAL A 142 24.10 -14.52 21.39
N GLY A 143 24.89 -13.46 21.33
CA GLY A 143 26.16 -13.48 20.63
C GLY A 143 26.81 -12.12 20.55
N PHE A 144 27.47 -11.85 19.43
CA PHE A 144 28.25 -10.64 19.21
C PHE A 144 27.92 -9.98 17.89
N SER A 145 28.00 -8.66 17.84
CA SER A 145 27.85 -7.86 16.63
C SER A 145 28.84 -6.69 16.60
N LEU A 146 29.12 -6.16 15.41
CA LEU A 146 29.86 -4.90 15.26
C LEU A 146 29.02 -3.72 15.74
N ALA A 147 29.66 -2.64 16.16
CA ALA A 147 28.96 -1.40 16.44
C ALA A 147 28.15 -0.92 15.22
N GLN A 148 26.97 -0.35 15.45
CA GLN A 148 26.07 0.21 14.43
C GLN A 148 25.55 -0.79 13.37
N SER A 149 25.93 -2.07 13.45
CA SER A 149 25.31 -3.15 12.68
C SER A 149 23.87 -3.42 13.14
N SER A 150 23.15 -4.28 12.41
CA SER A 150 21.78 -4.68 12.77
C SER A 150 21.69 -5.19 14.21
N LEU A 151 20.69 -4.73 14.96
CA LEU A 151 20.37 -5.23 16.30
C LEU A 151 19.70 -6.61 16.29
N PHE A 152 19.36 -7.12 15.10
CA PHE A 152 18.80 -8.45 14.93
C PHE A 152 19.93 -9.42 14.55
N LEU A 153 20.47 -10.12 15.55
CA LEU A 153 21.43 -11.19 15.34
C LEU A 153 20.90 -12.19 14.30
N ALA A 154 21.77 -12.60 13.37
CA ALA A 154 21.47 -13.34 12.14
C ALA A 154 20.91 -12.54 10.95
N ASP A 155 20.84 -11.21 11.06
CA ASP A 155 20.58 -10.29 9.95
C ASP A 155 21.90 -9.75 9.38
N GLY A 156 22.33 -10.28 8.24
CA GLY A 156 23.59 -9.90 7.59
C GLY A 156 24.83 -10.64 8.13
N CYS A 157 26.01 -10.17 7.71
CA CYS A 157 27.30 -10.77 8.04
C CYS A 157 28.02 -10.09 9.22
N ASP A 158 27.53 -8.96 9.74
CA ASP A 158 28.20 -8.20 10.82
C ASP A 158 27.94 -8.76 12.24
N SER A 159 27.36 -9.95 12.33
CA SER A 159 27.05 -10.59 13.61
C SER A 159 27.20 -12.11 13.57
N LEU A 160 27.35 -12.71 14.76
CA LEU A 160 27.33 -14.14 15.00
C LEU A 160 26.58 -14.43 16.30
N CYS A 161 25.80 -15.51 16.34
CA CYS A 161 25.02 -15.83 17.53
C CYS A 161 24.68 -17.31 17.69
N PHE A 162 24.31 -17.67 18.92
CA PHE A 162 23.60 -18.90 19.23
C PHE A 162 22.13 -18.58 19.50
N ASP A 163 21.21 -19.38 18.97
CA ASP A 163 19.79 -19.29 19.29
C ASP A 163 19.33 -20.37 20.29
N SER A 164 18.21 -20.12 20.96
CA SER A 164 17.62 -21.03 21.95
C SER A 164 17.16 -22.38 21.39
N GLU A 165 17.09 -22.52 20.06
CA GLU A 165 16.85 -23.79 19.36
C GLU A 165 18.15 -24.59 19.12
N GLY A 166 19.29 -24.03 19.56
CA GLY A 166 20.61 -24.63 19.57
C GLY A 166 21.38 -24.49 18.26
N LEU A 167 21.01 -23.51 17.44
CA LEU A 167 21.70 -23.20 16.19
C LEU A 167 22.76 -22.13 16.43
N PHE A 168 23.96 -22.36 15.90
CA PHE A 168 24.93 -21.31 15.64
C PHE A 168 24.61 -20.69 14.28
N ILE A 169 24.54 -19.35 14.23
CA ILE A 169 24.10 -18.61 13.06
C ILE A 169 25.08 -17.48 12.73
N HIS A 170 25.49 -17.45 11.47
CA HIS A 170 26.28 -16.37 10.88
C HIS A 170 25.94 -16.27 9.38
N ASP A 171 25.76 -15.05 8.86
CA ASP A 171 25.42 -14.77 7.46
C ASP A 171 24.34 -15.71 6.89
N LYS A 172 23.22 -15.81 7.60
CA LYS A 172 22.06 -16.68 7.30
C LYS A 172 22.36 -18.20 7.29
N THR A 173 23.61 -18.61 7.46
CA THR A 173 24.01 -20.00 7.61
C THR A 173 23.68 -20.49 9.02
N ARG A 174 22.96 -21.61 9.12
CA ARG A 174 22.49 -22.19 10.38
C ARG A 174 23.12 -23.56 10.58
N LYS A 175 23.90 -23.71 11.64
CA LYS A 175 24.56 -24.98 12.00
C LYS A 175 24.07 -25.42 13.37
N LYS A 176 23.65 -26.68 13.51
CA LYS A 176 23.34 -27.25 14.83
C LYS A 176 24.64 -27.33 15.64
N ALA A 177 24.69 -26.61 16.77
CA ALA A 177 25.91 -26.52 17.58
C ALA A 177 25.68 -26.97 19.03
N THR A 178 24.49 -26.74 19.57
CA THR A 178 24.16 -27.04 20.98
C THR A 178 22.79 -27.71 21.09
N PRO A 179 22.46 -28.35 22.23
CA PRO A 179 21.07 -28.63 22.59
C PRO A 179 20.24 -27.35 22.68
N LYS A 180 18.91 -27.49 22.69
CA LYS A 180 18.00 -26.38 22.96
C LYS A 180 18.17 -25.93 24.41
N PHE A 181 18.05 -24.64 24.67
CA PHE A 181 18.15 -24.10 26.03
C PHE A 181 16.97 -23.17 26.33
N ARG A 182 16.25 -23.46 27.42
CA ARG A 182 15.11 -22.68 27.91
C ARG A 182 15.28 -22.31 29.38
N ASP A 183 15.58 -23.30 30.23
CA ASP A 183 15.85 -23.11 31.66
C ASP A 183 17.33 -23.35 32.00
N ALA A 184 18.22 -22.59 31.35
CA ALA A 184 19.65 -22.69 31.59
C ALA A 184 20.29 -21.32 31.80
N THR A 185 21.33 -21.28 32.64
CA THR A 185 22.29 -20.17 32.62
C THR A 185 23.24 -20.42 31.45
N VAL A 186 23.23 -19.53 30.47
CA VAL A 186 24.02 -19.63 29.24
C VAL A 186 25.21 -18.68 29.37
N ALA A 187 26.43 -19.22 29.47
CA ALA A 187 27.63 -18.41 29.38
C ALA A 187 28.14 -18.41 27.93
N VAL A 188 28.34 -17.23 27.37
CA VAL A 188 28.92 -17.05 26.03
C VAL A 188 30.32 -16.50 26.19
N LEU A 189 31.31 -17.29 25.77
CA LEU A 189 32.72 -16.98 25.88
C LEU A 189 33.26 -16.56 24.51
N LEU A 190 33.93 -15.41 24.47
CA LEU A 190 34.64 -14.90 23.30
C LEU A 190 36.15 -14.98 23.56
N ASN A 191 36.86 -15.67 22.67
CA ASN A 191 38.31 -15.87 22.77
C ASN A 191 39.02 -15.12 21.64
N LEU A 192 39.52 -13.92 21.92
CA LEU A 192 40.36 -13.11 21.01
C LEU A 192 41.83 -13.06 21.45
N ASP A 193 42.18 -13.82 22.49
CA ASP A 193 43.54 -13.93 22.98
C ASP A 193 44.42 -14.65 21.94
N GLN A 194 45.38 -13.94 21.36
CA GLN A 194 46.24 -14.47 20.31
C GLN A 194 47.23 -15.54 20.82
N SER A 195 47.44 -15.62 22.14
CA SER A 195 48.26 -16.65 22.77
C SER A 195 47.51 -17.97 23.01
N SER A 196 46.18 -17.94 22.94
CA SER A 196 45.32 -19.11 23.13
C SER A 196 45.39 -20.08 21.94
N PRO A 197 45.39 -21.41 22.17
CA PRO A 197 45.26 -22.39 21.10
C PRO A 197 43.91 -22.30 20.36
N ASN A 198 42.86 -21.81 21.03
CA ASN A 198 41.52 -21.61 20.46
C ASN A 198 41.23 -20.14 20.14
N LYS A 199 42.24 -19.37 19.74
CA LYS A 199 42.06 -17.95 19.38
C LYS A 199 41.03 -17.76 18.27
N ASN A 200 40.38 -16.61 18.28
CA ASN A 200 39.33 -16.22 17.34
C ASN A 200 38.16 -17.20 17.32
N THR A 201 37.69 -17.61 18.50
CA THR A 201 36.54 -18.51 18.64
C THR A 201 35.48 -17.97 19.60
N VAL A 202 34.25 -18.48 19.44
CA VAL A 202 33.16 -18.32 20.40
C VAL A 202 32.71 -19.69 20.90
N SER A 203 32.45 -19.80 22.20
CA SER A 203 31.98 -21.02 22.85
C SER A 203 30.75 -20.75 23.70
N LEU A 204 29.90 -21.76 23.85
CA LEU A 204 28.69 -21.70 24.67
C LEU A 204 28.73 -22.76 25.78
N PHE A 205 28.43 -22.35 27.00
CA PHE A 205 28.32 -23.23 28.17
C PHE A 205 26.90 -23.14 28.74
N LEU A 206 26.33 -24.29 29.07
CA LEU A 206 25.02 -24.42 29.69
C LEU A 206 25.20 -24.90 31.13
N ASN A 207 24.74 -24.09 32.08
CA ASN A 207 24.84 -24.37 33.52
C ASN A 207 26.27 -24.69 34.00
N GLY A 208 27.28 -24.07 33.39
CA GLY A 208 28.69 -24.29 33.70
C GLY A 208 29.36 -25.41 32.89
N VAL A 209 28.61 -26.17 32.08
CA VAL A 209 29.14 -27.28 31.26
C VAL A 209 29.26 -26.85 29.80
N ARG A 210 30.39 -27.19 29.16
CA ARG A 210 30.61 -26.89 27.73
C ARG A 210 29.54 -27.56 26.87
N SER A 211 28.89 -26.78 26.01
CA SER A 211 27.78 -27.25 25.18
C SER A 211 28.12 -27.42 23.71
N CYS A 212 29.20 -26.81 23.23
CA CYS A 212 29.69 -26.96 21.87
C CYS A 212 31.22 -26.92 21.82
N GLN A 213 31.76 -27.48 20.74
CA GLN A 213 33.14 -27.20 20.32
C GLN A 213 33.30 -25.70 20.04
N PRO A 214 34.49 -25.10 20.21
CA PRO A 214 34.75 -23.72 19.81
C PRO A 214 34.32 -23.48 18.37
N GLN A 215 33.47 -22.48 18.14
CA GLN A 215 33.07 -22.07 16.79
C GLN A 215 33.98 -20.93 16.32
N ALA A 216 34.57 -21.08 15.14
CA ALA A 216 35.44 -20.06 14.56
C ALA A 216 34.68 -18.75 14.30
N ILE A 217 35.33 -17.63 14.58
CA ILE A 217 34.84 -16.31 14.20
C ILE A 217 35.14 -16.09 12.70
N PRO A 218 34.17 -15.59 11.93
CA PRO A 218 34.38 -15.20 10.53
C PRO A 218 35.53 -14.20 10.36
N GLU A 219 36.34 -14.37 9.32
CA GLU A 219 37.58 -13.60 9.13
C GLU A 219 37.36 -12.08 9.11
N HIS A 220 36.27 -11.60 8.50
CA HIS A 220 35.97 -10.15 8.42
C HIS A 220 35.55 -9.53 9.76
N LEU A 221 35.29 -10.35 10.79
CA LEU A 221 35.00 -9.91 12.16
C LEU A 221 36.23 -9.96 13.06
N CYS A 222 37.26 -10.72 12.69
CA CYS A 222 38.51 -10.80 13.44
C CYS A 222 39.22 -9.43 13.48
N GLY A 223 39.77 -9.08 14.65
CA GLY A 223 40.45 -7.79 14.85
C GLY A 223 39.52 -6.58 14.96
N LYS A 224 38.21 -6.77 14.84
CA LYS A 224 37.21 -5.72 15.09
C LYS A 224 36.61 -5.87 16.49
N PRO A 225 36.25 -4.74 17.15
CA PRO A 225 35.52 -4.77 18.42
C PRO A 225 34.17 -5.50 18.29
N LEU A 226 33.96 -6.50 19.14
CA LEU A 226 32.75 -7.32 19.18
C LEU A 226 31.94 -7.05 20.44
N TYR A 227 30.69 -6.63 20.26
CA TYR A 227 29.81 -6.23 21.35
C TYR A 227 28.81 -7.33 21.68
N PRO A 228 28.69 -7.74 22.96
CA PRO A 228 27.59 -8.59 23.40
C PRO A 228 26.24 -8.02 22.93
N THR A 229 25.47 -8.85 22.26
CA THR A 229 24.19 -8.44 21.66
C THR A 229 23.15 -9.52 21.95
N LEU A 230 21.91 -9.08 22.13
CA LEU A 230 20.76 -9.94 22.33
C LEU A 230 19.68 -9.60 21.31
N SER A 231 19.06 -10.62 20.72
CA SER A 231 17.84 -10.45 19.92
C SER A 231 16.82 -11.49 20.36
N TYR A 232 15.65 -11.06 20.80
CA TYR A 232 14.71 -11.93 21.49
C TYR A 232 13.27 -11.53 21.24
N LYS A 233 12.34 -12.48 21.40
CA LYS A 233 10.89 -12.22 21.38
C LYS A 233 10.17 -13.15 22.33
N ASN A 234 9.13 -12.62 22.96
CA ASN A 234 8.25 -13.36 23.88
C ASN A 234 9.01 -14.06 25.01
N VAL A 235 10.11 -13.45 25.47
CA VAL A 235 10.90 -13.88 26.63
C VAL A 235 11.38 -12.66 27.41
N SER A 236 11.57 -12.83 28.71
CA SER A 236 12.31 -11.89 29.56
C SER A 236 13.70 -12.47 29.83
N VAL A 237 14.75 -11.70 29.57
CA VAL A 237 16.14 -12.16 29.61
C VAL A 237 16.90 -11.42 30.69
N GLU A 238 17.52 -12.16 31.61
CA GLU A 238 18.40 -11.64 32.64
C GLU A 238 19.85 -11.75 32.17
N VAL A 239 20.60 -10.66 32.22
CA VAL A 239 21.98 -10.57 31.74
C VAL A 239 22.93 -10.35 32.91
N ASN A 240 24.04 -11.08 32.93
CA ASN A 240 25.10 -10.91 33.92
C ASN A 240 26.44 -10.69 33.22
N PHE A 241 26.93 -9.46 33.25
CA PHE A 241 28.27 -9.12 32.79
C PHE A 241 29.35 -9.34 33.86
N GLY A 242 28.96 -9.63 35.10
CA GLY A 242 29.87 -9.90 36.21
C GLY A 242 29.78 -8.89 37.37
N PRO A 243 30.81 -8.84 38.24
CA PRO A 243 32.12 -9.49 38.08
C PRO A 243 32.12 -11.01 38.35
N THR A 244 31.10 -11.54 39.04
CA THR A 244 31.04 -12.94 39.47
C THR A 244 30.08 -13.76 38.59
N PRO A 245 30.48 -14.95 38.12
CA PRO A 245 29.59 -15.83 37.35
C PRO A 245 28.56 -16.50 38.26
N ARG A 246 27.38 -16.81 37.70
CA ARG A 246 26.34 -17.58 38.39
C ARG A 246 26.68 -19.06 38.43
N LYS A 247 27.37 -19.55 37.40
CA LYS A 247 27.84 -20.92 37.30
C LYS A 247 29.33 -20.90 36.97
N THR A 248 30.11 -21.58 37.79
CA THR A 248 31.54 -21.75 37.55
C THR A 248 31.74 -22.59 36.29
N LEU A 249 32.68 -22.16 35.44
CA LEU A 249 33.14 -22.97 34.31
C LEU A 249 34.17 -24.01 34.81
N PRO A 250 34.52 -25.01 33.99
CA PRO A 250 35.55 -26.01 34.34
C PRO A 250 36.97 -25.44 34.46
N PHE A 251 37.14 -24.15 34.13
CA PHE A 251 38.37 -23.37 34.18
C PHE A 251 38.04 -21.92 34.60
N SER A 252 39.06 -21.17 35.03
CA SER A 252 38.95 -19.76 35.37
C SER A 252 38.82 -18.90 34.10
N CYS A 253 37.76 -18.11 34.00
CA CYS A 253 37.53 -17.15 32.92
C CYS A 253 37.03 -15.82 33.49
N HIS A 254 37.60 -14.70 33.03
CA HIS A 254 37.16 -13.38 33.46
C HIS A 254 35.82 -13.01 32.83
N MET A 255 34.93 -12.45 33.63
CA MET A 255 33.71 -11.85 33.10
C MET A 255 33.98 -10.46 32.52
N LEU A 256 33.13 -10.03 31.59
CA LEU A 256 33.31 -8.76 30.88
C LEU A 256 33.38 -7.53 31.80
N ALA A 257 32.64 -7.51 32.91
CA ALA A 257 32.69 -6.42 33.89
C ALA A 257 34.03 -6.34 34.66
N SER A 258 34.86 -7.39 34.58
CA SER A 258 36.20 -7.44 35.15
C SER A 258 37.30 -7.26 34.10
N ALA A 259 36.94 -7.01 32.83
CA ALA A 259 37.88 -6.96 31.73
C ALA A 259 38.94 -5.86 31.88
N ALA A 260 40.13 -6.10 31.34
CA ALA A 260 41.18 -5.09 31.25
C ALA A 260 40.69 -3.92 30.39
N ALA A 261 40.93 -2.68 30.82
CA ALA A 261 40.49 -1.49 30.08
C ALA A 261 41.10 -1.38 28.68
N ALA A 262 42.29 -1.97 28.47
CA ALA A 262 42.95 -2.02 27.16
C ALA A 262 42.25 -2.97 26.17
N ASP A 263 41.61 -4.03 26.67
CA ASP A 263 40.98 -5.06 25.86
C ASP A 263 39.59 -4.70 25.37
N VAL A 264 39.01 -3.61 25.88
CA VAL A 264 37.64 -3.20 25.57
C VAL A 264 37.56 -1.80 25.00
N GLU A 265 36.42 -1.47 24.41
CA GLU A 265 36.07 -0.12 24.04
C GLU A 265 34.61 0.19 24.35
N ALA A 266 34.29 1.46 24.54
CA ALA A 266 32.92 1.90 24.73
C ALA A 266 32.17 1.91 23.39
N SER A 267 30.87 1.68 23.43
CA SER A 267 29.99 1.77 22.26
C SER A 267 30.00 3.19 21.69
N PRO A 268 30.08 3.34 20.35
CA PRO A 268 29.94 4.65 19.71
C PRO A 268 28.49 5.17 19.80
N CYS A 269 27.50 4.29 20.00
CA CYS A 269 26.11 4.67 20.22
C CYS A 269 25.94 5.18 21.66
N LYS A 270 25.75 6.48 21.85
CA LYS A 270 25.58 7.09 23.16
C LYS A 270 24.13 7.52 23.37
N ALA A 271 23.69 7.51 24.63
CA ALA A 271 22.47 8.21 25.01
C ALA A 271 22.57 9.69 24.60
N ALA A 272 21.44 10.30 24.23
CA ALA A 272 21.42 11.70 23.83
C ALA A 272 21.92 12.57 25.00
N GLY A 273 23.12 13.14 24.86
CA GLY A 273 23.74 14.00 25.88
C GLY A 273 23.14 15.41 25.93
N LYS A 274 22.37 15.80 24.90
CA LYS A 274 21.56 17.02 24.79
C LYS A 274 20.09 16.64 24.66
N LYS A 275 19.21 17.62 24.75
CA LYS A 275 17.78 17.52 24.38
C LYS A 275 17.64 16.76 23.04
N PRO A 276 17.05 15.55 23.01
CA PRO A 276 16.92 14.74 21.80
C PRO A 276 16.19 15.49 20.68
N GLU A 277 16.46 15.12 19.44
CA GLU A 277 15.91 15.80 18.27
C GLU A 277 14.82 14.96 17.59
N VAL A 278 13.73 15.61 17.16
CA VAL A 278 12.74 15.03 16.25
C VAL A 278 12.75 15.82 14.94
N VAL A 279 13.10 15.14 13.85
CA VAL A 279 13.29 15.73 12.52
C VAL A 279 12.15 15.31 11.61
N LEU A 280 11.46 16.30 11.03
CA LEU A 280 10.43 16.11 9.99
C LEU A 280 11.01 16.56 8.65
N PRO A 281 11.46 15.64 7.78
CA PRO A 281 11.82 15.97 6.42
C PRO A 281 10.59 16.34 5.59
N VAL A 282 10.69 17.37 4.76
CA VAL A 282 9.60 17.81 3.87
C VAL A 282 10.13 17.86 2.44
N GLY A 283 9.63 16.99 1.57
CA GLY A 283 10.05 16.90 0.17
C GLY A 283 8.88 16.56 -0.74
N LEU A 284 9.05 16.75 -2.06
CA LEU A 284 8.01 16.42 -3.02
C LEU A 284 8.05 14.94 -3.43
N PRO A 285 6.90 14.35 -3.82
CA PRO A 285 6.86 12.98 -4.31
C PRO A 285 7.69 12.82 -5.58
N SER A 286 8.42 11.71 -5.67
CA SER A 286 9.31 11.37 -6.80
C SER A 286 10.48 12.35 -7.00
N GLN A 287 10.84 13.12 -5.97
CA GLN A 287 11.98 14.04 -5.95
C GLN A 287 13.01 13.66 -4.87
N GLY A 288 13.28 12.36 -4.73
CA GLY A 288 14.38 11.86 -3.89
C GLY A 288 14.15 11.85 -2.38
N PHE A 289 12.91 12.07 -1.90
CA PHE A 289 12.62 12.12 -0.46
C PHE A 289 13.15 10.91 0.33
N PHE A 290 12.80 9.69 -0.10
CA PHE A 290 13.18 8.48 0.64
C PHE A 290 14.68 8.19 0.59
N ASP A 291 15.34 8.48 -0.54
CA ASP A 291 16.78 8.36 -0.69
C ASP A 291 17.53 9.32 0.25
N TRP A 292 17.01 10.54 0.42
CA TRP A 292 17.52 11.49 1.39
C TRP A 292 17.31 11.01 2.83
N VAL A 293 16.16 10.42 3.16
CA VAL A 293 15.92 9.86 4.51
C VAL A 293 16.90 8.71 4.79
N ASP A 294 17.12 7.83 3.82
CA ASP A 294 18.09 6.74 3.94
C ASP A 294 19.51 7.28 4.15
N GLU A 295 19.93 8.28 3.37
CA GLU A 295 21.21 8.97 3.57
C GLU A 295 21.33 9.63 4.94
N PHE A 296 20.27 10.28 5.41
CA PHE A 296 20.25 10.96 6.69
C PHE A 296 20.49 9.97 7.84
N VAL A 297 19.83 8.82 7.83
CA VAL A 297 20.00 7.78 8.86
C VAL A 297 21.40 7.15 8.78
N GLU A 298 21.93 6.91 7.57
CA GLU A 298 23.29 6.41 7.38
C GLU A 298 24.36 7.36 7.95
N LYS A 299 24.22 8.67 7.70
CA LYS A 299 25.14 9.70 8.21
C LYS A 299 24.95 9.99 9.70
N ASN A 300 23.79 9.66 10.25
CA ASN A 300 23.42 9.95 11.64
C ASN A 300 22.92 8.68 12.37
N PRO A 301 23.81 7.70 12.65
CA PRO A 301 23.46 6.38 13.18
C PRO A 301 22.78 6.38 14.56
N GLY A 302 22.72 7.53 15.25
CA GLY A 302 21.96 7.70 16.50
C GLY A 302 20.48 8.09 16.30
N TYR A 303 20.01 8.22 15.05
CA TYR A 303 18.62 8.53 14.71
C TYR A 303 17.84 7.27 14.38
N ILE A 304 16.59 7.23 14.86
CA ILE A 304 15.65 6.16 14.56
C ILE A 304 14.60 6.70 13.58
N GLU A 305 14.47 6.05 12.43
CA GLU A 305 13.40 6.35 11.48
C GLU A 305 12.06 5.77 11.98
N LEU A 306 11.07 6.63 12.12
CA LEU A 306 9.69 6.26 12.36
C LEU A 306 8.92 6.41 11.05
N SER A 307 8.63 5.28 10.42
CA SER A 307 7.86 5.22 9.17
C SER A 307 7.20 3.85 8.99
N ASP A 308 6.13 3.82 8.20
CA ASP A 308 5.46 2.57 7.84
C ASP A 308 6.41 1.57 7.17
N ARG A 309 7.33 2.03 6.29
CA ARG A 309 8.32 1.15 5.62
C ARG A 309 9.27 0.47 6.60
N LYS A 310 9.72 1.16 7.65
CA LYS A 310 10.62 0.59 8.66
C LYS A 310 9.93 -0.39 9.58
N ILE A 311 8.64 -0.20 9.87
CA ILE A 311 7.82 -1.19 10.59
C ILE A 311 7.73 -2.49 9.78
N LEU A 312 7.51 -2.41 8.47
CA LEU A 312 7.46 -3.61 7.62
C LEU A 312 8.81 -4.32 7.52
N GLU A 313 9.91 -3.56 7.38
CA GLU A 313 11.27 -4.10 7.40
C GLU A 313 11.54 -4.85 8.71
N TRP A 314 11.17 -4.26 9.84
CA TRP A 314 11.30 -4.88 11.15
C TRP A 314 10.47 -6.17 11.28
N ALA A 315 9.22 -6.16 10.81
CA ALA A 315 8.39 -7.36 10.75
C ALA A 315 9.04 -8.48 9.92
N GLN A 316 9.56 -8.17 8.74
CA GLN A 316 10.27 -9.14 7.90
C GLN A 316 11.51 -9.72 8.59
N LYS A 317 12.34 -8.87 9.20
CA LYS A 317 13.53 -9.29 9.98
C LYS A 317 13.16 -10.12 11.20
N SER A 318 11.94 -9.96 11.71
CA SER A 318 11.37 -10.76 12.81
C SER A 318 10.84 -12.14 12.37
N GLY A 319 10.96 -12.46 11.08
CA GLY A 319 10.58 -13.76 10.51
C GLY A 319 9.17 -13.82 9.96
N LEU A 320 8.49 -12.68 9.79
CA LEU A 320 7.18 -12.65 9.13
C LEU A 320 7.36 -12.71 7.61
N TRP A 321 6.62 -13.62 6.99
CA TRP A 321 6.56 -13.70 5.53
C TRP A 321 5.54 -12.70 5.00
N LYS A 322 5.93 -11.96 3.98
CA LYS A 322 5.06 -11.00 3.29
C LYS A 322 4.77 -11.54 1.87
N PRO A 323 3.50 -11.64 1.45
CA PRO A 323 3.17 -11.79 0.03
C PRO A 323 3.63 -10.55 -0.75
N LYS A 324 3.59 -10.61 -2.08
CA LYS A 324 4.08 -9.55 -2.98
C LYS A 324 3.69 -8.15 -2.48
N ALA A 325 4.67 -7.26 -2.35
CA ALA A 325 4.46 -5.92 -1.83
C ALA A 325 3.51 -5.12 -2.73
N GLY A 326 2.42 -4.61 -2.12
CA GLY A 326 1.54 -3.60 -2.70
C GLY A 326 1.70 -2.26 -1.99
N GLY A 327 1.02 -1.23 -2.48
CA GLY A 327 1.03 0.12 -1.91
C GLY A 327 2.11 1.04 -2.49
N SER A 328 2.49 2.03 -1.70
CA SER A 328 3.47 3.07 -2.05
C SER A 328 4.65 3.06 -1.08
N SER A 329 5.73 3.79 -1.36
CA SER A 329 6.88 3.90 -0.44
C SER A 329 6.47 4.56 0.89
N ASP A 330 5.57 5.55 0.87
CA ASP A 330 5.05 6.23 2.05
C ASP A 330 4.03 5.39 2.84
N LYS A 331 3.14 4.71 2.09
CA LYS A 331 2.10 3.83 2.61
C LYS A 331 2.20 2.45 1.97
N PRO A 332 3.18 1.63 2.38
CA PRO A 332 3.32 0.28 1.89
C PRO A 332 2.25 -0.60 2.51
N GLU A 333 1.79 -1.62 1.79
CA GLU A 333 0.77 -2.53 2.31
C GLU A 333 1.42 -3.57 3.24
N ALA A 334 0.87 -3.80 4.44
CA ALA A 334 1.46 -4.72 5.42
C ALA A 334 1.21 -6.20 5.06
N ASN A 335 -0.06 -6.61 4.91
CA ASN A 335 -0.54 -7.92 4.45
C ASN A 335 0.23 -9.16 4.99
N PHE A 336 0.66 -9.12 6.24
CA PHE A 336 1.32 -10.27 6.88
C PHE A 336 0.32 -11.38 7.26
N GLY A 337 -0.99 -11.07 7.27
CA GLY A 337 -2.01 -11.96 7.79
C GLY A 337 -2.02 -11.99 9.33
N VAL A 338 -1.53 -10.92 9.94
CA VAL A 338 -1.48 -10.72 11.39
C VAL A 338 -2.26 -9.43 11.68
N PRO A 339 -3.48 -9.52 12.27
CA PRO A 339 -4.39 -8.38 12.37
C PRO A 339 -3.77 -7.12 12.98
N ALA A 340 -2.97 -7.25 14.04
CA ALA A 340 -2.34 -6.11 14.71
C ALA A 340 -1.21 -5.44 13.91
N LEU A 341 -0.60 -6.15 12.96
CA LEU A 341 0.35 -5.56 12.00
C LEU A 341 -0.41 -4.95 10.82
N ASP A 342 -1.43 -5.64 10.33
CA ASP A 342 -2.19 -5.25 9.14
C ASP A 342 -3.11 -4.04 9.37
N ASP A 343 -3.55 -3.81 10.61
CA ASP A 343 -4.37 -2.65 11.01
C ASP A 343 -3.56 -1.46 11.56
N TRP A 344 -2.23 -1.53 11.46
CA TRP A 344 -1.28 -0.54 11.96
C TRP A 344 -1.37 -0.25 13.47
N SER A 345 -1.76 -1.23 14.29
CA SER A 345 -1.67 -1.10 15.75
C SER A 345 -0.24 -0.82 16.21
N VAL A 346 0.76 -1.47 15.59
CA VAL A 346 2.18 -1.23 15.90
C VAL A 346 2.57 0.23 15.71
N ARG A 347 2.09 0.90 14.65
CA ARG A 347 2.33 2.32 14.43
C ARG A 347 1.75 3.19 15.54
N ARG A 348 0.52 2.89 15.99
CA ARG A 348 -0.12 3.62 17.10
C ARG A 348 0.68 3.46 18.39
N VAL A 349 1.17 2.24 18.68
CA VAL A 349 2.05 1.98 19.82
C VAL A 349 3.35 2.77 19.70
N LEU A 350 4.04 2.71 18.55
CA LEU A 350 5.29 3.47 18.34
C LEU A 350 5.09 4.97 18.51
N ALA A 351 3.99 5.52 18.00
CA ALA A 351 3.65 6.92 18.18
C ALA A 351 3.43 7.32 19.65
N SER A 352 3.01 6.37 20.50
CA SER A 352 2.82 6.57 21.94
C SER A 352 4.11 6.40 22.74
N VAL A 353 4.94 5.41 22.37
CA VAL A 353 6.16 5.06 23.09
C VAL A 353 7.33 5.99 22.74
N SER A 354 7.46 6.41 21.48
CA SER A 354 8.63 7.19 21.03
C SER A 354 8.84 8.49 21.80
N PRO A 355 7.80 9.30 22.10
CA PRO A 355 7.97 10.52 22.91
C PRO A 355 8.42 10.27 24.36
N ALA A 356 8.21 9.08 24.90
CA ALA A 356 8.64 8.72 26.25
C ALA A 356 10.12 8.30 26.33
N LEU A 357 10.78 8.13 25.18
CA LEU A 357 12.16 7.67 25.09
C LEU A 357 13.07 8.81 24.62
N PRO A 358 14.11 9.19 25.39
CA PRO A 358 14.97 10.33 25.04
C PRO A 358 15.98 9.95 23.94
N ARG A 359 15.48 9.83 22.69
CA ARG A 359 16.26 9.43 21.51
C ARG A 359 16.01 10.37 20.34
N ASN A 360 16.92 10.37 19.38
CA ASN A 360 16.75 11.14 18.16
C ASN A 360 15.87 10.39 17.18
N TYR A 361 14.92 11.08 16.56
CA TYR A 361 13.93 10.53 15.65
C TYR A 361 13.93 11.28 14.32
N VAL A 362 13.74 10.55 13.22
CA VAL A 362 13.36 11.12 11.93
C VAL A 362 12.01 10.54 11.52
N ILE A 363 11.02 11.39 11.25
CA ILE A 363 9.66 10.97 10.88
C ILE A 363 9.59 10.86 9.35
N GLY A 364 9.79 9.67 8.81
CA GLY A 364 9.87 9.40 7.37
C GLY A 364 8.52 9.30 6.67
N GLU A 365 7.60 10.23 6.95
CA GLU A 365 6.20 10.22 6.49
C GLU A 365 5.97 11.32 5.46
N LEU A 366 6.21 11.03 4.18
CA LEU A 366 6.21 11.98 3.06
C LEU A 366 4.93 12.81 2.98
N LYS A 367 3.76 12.14 2.92
CA LYS A 367 2.48 12.85 2.75
C LYS A 367 2.16 13.71 3.96
N ALA A 368 2.30 13.15 5.15
CA ALA A 368 1.98 13.85 6.40
C ALA A 368 2.90 15.06 6.61
N ASN A 369 4.19 14.93 6.28
CA ASN A 369 5.13 16.04 6.43
C ASN A 369 4.89 17.17 5.43
N LEU A 370 4.17 16.94 4.32
CA LEU A 370 3.75 18.00 3.40
C LEU A 370 2.50 18.77 3.87
N ILE A 371 1.76 18.28 4.87
CA ILE A 371 0.50 18.87 5.31
C ILE A 371 0.68 19.52 6.69
N ALA A 372 0.45 20.83 6.80
CA ALA A 372 0.64 21.59 8.05
C ALA A 372 -0.10 20.97 9.26
N ALA A 373 -1.39 20.63 9.09
CA ALA A 373 -2.18 20.02 10.16
C ALA A 373 -1.60 18.67 10.64
N ASP A 374 -1.02 17.87 9.74
CA ASP A 374 -0.43 16.57 10.10
C ASP A 374 0.95 16.75 10.77
N ARG A 375 1.71 17.78 10.38
CA ARG A 375 2.94 18.20 11.08
C ARG A 375 2.62 18.66 12.49
N GLU A 376 1.66 19.56 12.67
CA GLU A 376 1.20 20.03 13.99
C GLU A 376 0.77 18.84 14.87
N ALA A 377 -0.04 17.92 14.34
CA ALA A 377 -0.49 16.73 15.06
C ALA A 377 0.67 15.80 15.47
N THR A 378 1.74 15.75 14.67
CA THR A 378 2.97 15.02 14.99
C THR A 378 3.76 15.74 16.08
N LEU A 379 3.96 17.05 15.95
CA LEU A 379 4.69 17.87 16.91
C LEU A 379 4.01 17.92 18.28
N CYS A 380 2.67 17.85 18.35
CA CYS A 380 1.92 17.79 19.61
C CYS A 380 2.30 16.59 20.48
N ARG A 381 2.83 15.51 19.89
CA ARG A 381 3.26 14.31 20.63
C ARG A 381 4.64 14.46 21.26
N PHE A 382 5.49 15.32 20.71
CA PHE A 382 6.85 15.54 21.19
C PHE A 382 6.92 16.87 21.95
N ASN A 383 6.95 16.77 23.27
CA ASN A 383 6.96 17.93 24.15
C ASN A 383 8.17 18.84 23.84
N PRO A 384 7.98 20.16 23.59
CA PRO A 384 9.08 21.10 23.38
C PRO A 384 10.02 21.26 24.57
N GLN A 385 9.71 20.77 25.77
CA GLN A 385 10.70 20.76 26.86
C GLN A 385 11.66 19.59 26.72
N ASP A 386 11.18 18.47 26.19
CA ASP A 386 11.89 17.20 26.12
C ASP A 386 12.61 17.01 24.77
N PHE A 387 12.07 17.58 23.67
CA PHE A 387 12.60 17.42 22.32
C PHE A 387 12.87 18.73 21.60
N ALA A 388 13.97 18.78 20.83
CA ALA A 388 14.18 19.79 19.80
C ALA A 388 13.45 19.38 18.52
N ARG A 389 12.49 20.20 18.10
CA ARG A 389 11.59 19.95 16.96
C ARG A 389 12.14 20.64 15.72
N LYS A 390 12.56 19.86 14.73
CA LYS A 390 13.22 20.39 13.53
C LYS A 390 12.50 19.97 12.26
N ALA A 391 12.42 20.88 11.29
CA ALA A 391 12.01 20.58 9.93
C ALA A 391 13.20 20.75 8.97
N VAL A 392 13.30 19.83 8.01
CA VAL A 392 14.33 19.87 6.96
C VAL A 392 13.66 19.77 5.61
N VAL A 393 13.69 20.85 4.83
CA VAL A 393 13.09 20.90 3.49
C VAL A 393 14.09 20.39 2.46
N VAL A 394 13.68 19.39 1.69
CA VAL A 394 14.45 18.69 0.65
C VAL A 394 13.69 18.79 -0.67
N MET A 395 13.79 19.97 -1.31
CA MET A 395 13.14 20.27 -2.57
C MET A 395 14.07 21.06 -3.50
N GLY A 396 13.89 20.89 -4.79
CA GLY A 396 14.68 21.61 -5.81
C GLY A 396 16.02 20.94 -6.09
N ASP A 397 16.90 21.65 -6.80
CA ASP A 397 18.13 21.05 -7.30
C ASP A 397 19.05 20.56 -6.17
N PRO A 398 19.35 19.24 -6.06
CA PRO A 398 20.17 18.71 -4.98
C PRO A 398 21.63 19.15 -5.07
N THR A 399 22.33 19.06 -3.94
CA THR A 399 23.78 19.27 -3.86
C THR A 399 24.55 18.32 -4.79
N PRO A 400 25.73 18.71 -5.32
CA PRO A 400 26.56 17.85 -6.17
C PRO A 400 26.87 16.48 -5.55
N GLU A 401 27.10 16.44 -4.22
CA GLU A 401 27.37 15.21 -3.46
C GLU A 401 26.17 14.25 -3.53
N TYR A 402 24.95 14.80 -3.42
CA TYR A 402 23.71 14.03 -3.55
C TYR A 402 23.53 13.48 -4.97
N LYS A 403 23.81 14.29 -6.01
CA LYS A 403 23.73 13.83 -7.40
C LYS A 403 24.71 12.68 -7.68
N ALA A 404 25.93 12.75 -7.14
CA ALA A 404 26.89 11.64 -7.23
C ALA A 404 26.39 10.37 -6.53
N ARG A 405 25.71 10.51 -5.38
CA ARG A 405 25.05 9.39 -4.69
C ARG A 405 23.92 8.79 -5.54
N VAL A 406 23.09 9.61 -6.18
CA VAL A 406 22.02 9.14 -7.08
C VAL A 406 22.62 8.32 -8.23
N GLN A 407 23.72 8.79 -8.84
CA GLN A 407 24.44 8.04 -9.87
C GLN A 407 24.97 6.71 -9.33
N ALA A 408 25.58 6.69 -8.13
CA ALA A 408 26.06 5.46 -7.51
C ALA A 408 24.92 4.46 -7.24
N LEU A 409 23.76 4.93 -6.77
CA LEU A 409 22.57 4.10 -6.53
C LEU A 409 21.98 3.55 -7.84
N LEU A 410 21.88 4.36 -8.89
CA LEU A 410 21.41 3.91 -10.20
C LEU A 410 22.32 2.82 -10.78
N LEU A 411 23.63 3.02 -10.66
CA LEU A 411 24.63 2.06 -11.12
C LEU A 411 24.56 0.75 -10.31
N ALA A 412 24.38 0.83 -8.99
CA ALA A 412 24.16 -0.33 -8.15
C ALA A 412 22.87 -1.08 -8.52
N GLU A 413 21.76 -0.37 -8.71
CA GLU A 413 20.47 -0.97 -9.10
C GLU A 413 20.57 -1.66 -10.46
N LYS A 414 21.27 -1.06 -11.42
CA LYS A 414 21.56 -1.66 -12.72
C LYS A 414 22.40 -2.92 -12.61
N ARG A 415 23.48 -2.90 -11.81
CA ARG A 415 24.31 -4.08 -11.55
C ARG A 415 23.48 -5.21 -10.95
N THR A 416 22.68 -4.91 -9.92
CA THR A 416 21.80 -5.91 -9.29
C THR A 416 20.76 -6.46 -10.27
N LYS A 417 20.18 -5.63 -11.15
CA LYS A 417 19.24 -6.10 -12.19
C LYS A 417 19.95 -7.01 -13.20
N ALA A 418 21.16 -6.65 -13.64
CA ALA A 418 21.95 -7.46 -14.56
C ALA A 418 22.33 -8.82 -13.92
N GLU A 419 22.80 -8.82 -12.68
CA GLU A 419 23.13 -10.02 -11.91
C GLU A 419 21.88 -10.91 -11.69
N GLN A 420 20.73 -10.32 -11.37
CA GLN A 420 19.47 -11.05 -11.22
C GLN A 420 19.02 -11.68 -12.55
N GLU A 421 19.18 -10.97 -13.67
CA GLU A 421 18.85 -11.50 -14.98
C GLU A 421 19.78 -12.66 -15.38
N GLN A 422 21.09 -12.51 -15.16
CA GLN A 422 22.06 -13.60 -15.35
C GLN A 422 21.73 -14.81 -14.50
N LYS A 423 21.49 -14.61 -13.19
CA LYS A 423 21.10 -15.69 -12.28
C LYS A 423 19.80 -16.37 -12.73
N ARG A 424 18.82 -15.61 -13.23
CA ARG A 424 17.57 -16.17 -13.76
C ARG A 424 17.81 -16.99 -15.04
N LYS A 425 18.70 -16.54 -15.94
CA LYS A 425 19.09 -17.27 -17.14
C LYS A 425 19.82 -18.56 -16.78
N ALA A 426 20.81 -18.50 -15.89
CA ALA A 426 21.55 -19.66 -15.40
C ALA A 426 20.62 -20.69 -14.73
N GLN A 427 19.71 -20.25 -13.84
CA GLN A 427 18.74 -21.14 -13.20
C GLN A 427 17.73 -21.75 -14.21
N ALA A 428 17.32 -21.00 -15.22
CA ALA A 428 16.45 -21.52 -16.28
C ALA A 428 17.14 -22.58 -17.13
N GLU A 429 18.42 -22.37 -17.45
CA GLU A 429 19.24 -23.33 -18.18
C GLU A 429 19.51 -24.59 -17.35
N GLU A 430 19.89 -24.46 -16.09
CA GLU A 430 20.06 -25.58 -15.15
C GLU A 430 18.76 -26.39 -15.01
N ARG A 431 17.61 -25.70 -14.85
CA ARG A 431 16.30 -26.37 -14.79
C ARG A 431 15.97 -27.11 -16.08
N LYS A 432 16.33 -26.55 -17.25
CA LYS A 432 16.16 -27.21 -18.55
C LYS A 432 17.03 -28.46 -18.64
N ARG A 433 18.32 -28.37 -18.28
CA ARG A 433 19.25 -29.51 -18.24
C ARG A 433 18.74 -30.63 -17.31
N MET A 434 18.27 -30.27 -16.11
CA MET A 434 17.69 -31.22 -15.15
C MET A 434 16.42 -31.90 -15.66
N LEU A 435 15.56 -31.17 -16.39
CA LEU A 435 14.36 -31.74 -17.02
C LEU A 435 14.72 -32.66 -18.20
N ASP A 436 15.70 -32.30 -19.03
CA ASP A 436 16.18 -33.13 -20.14
C ASP A 436 16.85 -34.43 -19.62
N LEU A 437 17.65 -34.35 -18.55
CA LEU A 437 18.23 -35.52 -17.89
C LEU A 437 17.14 -36.44 -17.32
N LYS A 438 16.12 -35.88 -16.66
CA LYS A 438 14.96 -36.66 -16.18
C LYS A 438 14.18 -37.29 -17.32
N ARG A 439 14.01 -36.61 -18.46
CA ARG A 439 13.34 -37.15 -19.65
C ARG A 439 14.13 -38.31 -20.26
N LYS A 440 15.45 -38.17 -20.41
CA LYS A 440 16.33 -39.25 -20.90
C LYS A 440 16.28 -40.48 -20.00
N LYS A 441 16.43 -40.29 -18.68
CA LYS A 441 16.31 -41.40 -17.69
C LYS A 441 14.94 -42.06 -17.72
N ALA A 442 13.85 -41.30 -17.90
CA ALA A 442 12.50 -41.86 -18.02
C ALA A 442 12.31 -42.65 -19.32
N GLU A 443 12.87 -42.20 -20.44
CA GLU A 443 12.82 -42.91 -21.72
C GLU A 443 13.65 -44.19 -21.70
N GLU A 444 14.85 -44.16 -21.12
CA GLU A 444 15.69 -45.34 -20.90
C GLU A 444 15.02 -46.36 -19.98
N ALA A 445 14.41 -45.90 -18.87
CA ALA A 445 13.64 -46.77 -18.00
C ALA A 445 12.42 -47.39 -18.69
N LYS A 446 11.77 -46.65 -19.62
CA LYS A 446 10.66 -47.16 -20.42
C LYS A 446 11.15 -48.20 -21.43
N LYS A 447 12.24 -47.94 -22.15
CA LYS A 447 12.87 -48.90 -23.07
C LYS A 447 13.35 -50.16 -22.35
N ALA A 448 13.93 -50.03 -21.15
CA ALA A 448 14.33 -51.16 -20.32
C ALA A 448 13.11 -52.00 -19.87
N LYS A 449 11.99 -51.36 -19.50
CA LYS A 449 10.74 -52.06 -19.19
C LYS A 449 10.14 -52.76 -20.41
N GLU A 450 10.11 -52.12 -21.57
CA GLU A 450 9.62 -52.72 -22.82
C GLU A 450 10.51 -53.87 -23.30
N ALA A 451 11.83 -53.77 -23.14
CA ALA A 451 12.77 -54.86 -23.43
C ALA A 451 12.62 -56.04 -22.45
N ALA A 452 12.41 -55.77 -21.15
CA ALA A 452 12.11 -56.80 -20.15
C ALA A 452 10.74 -57.48 -20.40
N GLN A 453 9.77 -56.74 -20.95
CA GLN A 453 8.46 -57.27 -21.32
C GLN A 453 8.54 -58.15 -22.58
N LYS A 454 9.33 -57.74 -23.59
CA LYS A 454 9.61 -58.57 -24.79
C LYS A 454 10.43 -59.82 -24.47
N LYS A 455 11.33 -59.78 -23.50
CA LYS A 455 12.04 -60.97 -22.98
C LYS A 455 11.12 -61.92 -22.17
N LYS A 456 9.94 -61.48 -21.73
CA LYS A 456 8.95 -62.35 -21.06
C LYS A 456 7.97 -63.05 -22.01
N GLU A 457 7.96 -62.68 -23.30
CA GLU A 457 7.08 -63.29 -24.32
C GLU A 457 7.82 -64.23 -25.30
N GLY A 458 9.15 -64.39 -25.17
CA GLY A 458 9.94 -65.44 -25.81
C GLY A 458 10.53 -66.38 -24.75
N LYS A 459 10.22 -67.67 -24.85
CA LYS A 459 10.42 -68.71 -23.83
C LYS A 459 11.86 -69.26 -23.77
N ASP A 460 12.16 -69.89 -22.63
CA ASP A 460 13.20 -70.87 -22.32
C ASP A 460 14.50 -70.43 -21.61
N GLU A 461 14.94 -71.39 -20.79
CA GLU A 461 15.84 -71.33 -19.65
C GLU A 461 17.33 -71.08 -20.00
N ASN A 462 18.04 -70.63 -18.95
CA ASN A 462 19.48 -70.74 -18.71
C ASN A 462 20.37 -69.52 -19.01
N GLY A 463 21.29 -69.24 -18.08
CA GLY A 463 22.56 -68.54 -18.33
C GLY A 463 22.67 -67.07 -17.93
N GLU A 464 23.23 -66.85 -16.74
CA GLU A 464 24.28 -65.88 -16.33
C GLU A 464 24.48 -64.49 -16.98
N ASP A 465 24.73 -63.55 -16.06
CA ASP A 465 25.60 -62.36 -16.10
C ASP A 465 25.54 -61.32 -17.24
N ALA A 466 25.20 -60.08 -16.87
CA ALA A 466 25.73 -58.87 -17.51
C ALA A 466 25.52 -57.62 -16.64
N LYS A 467 26.61 -57.19 -15.99
CA LYS A 467 26.91 -55.83 -15.51
C LYS A 467 26.22 -54.74 -16.35
N ALA A 468 25.48 -53.85 -15.69
CA ALA A 468 25.13 -52.53 -16.22
C ALA A 468 26.02 -51.49 -15.54
N GLY A 469 26.84 -50.82 -16.36
CA GLY A 469 27.88 -49.90 -15.94
C GLY A 469 27.37 -48.67 -15.19
N GLU A 470 28.15 -48.27 -14.20
CA GLU A 470 28.15 -46.93 -13.63
C GLU A 470 28.49 -45.93 -14.74
N ALA A 471 27.53 -45.09 -15.10
CA ALA A 471 27.82 -43.83 -15.77
C ALA A 471 28.12 -42.80 -14.67
N GLU A 472 29.40 -42.70 -14.32
CA GLU A 472 29.99 -41.59 -13.61
C GLU A 472 30.04 -40.41 -14.59
N GLU A 473 29.17 -39.41 -14.43
CA GLU A 473 29.36 -38.11 -15.06
C GLU A 473 29.79 -37.12 -13.98
N THR A 474 31.03 -36.68 -14.15
CA THR A 474 31.72 -35.64 -13.42
C THR A 474 30.91 -34.35 -13.40
N ALA A 475 30.75 -33.79 -12.20
CA ALA A 475 30.29 -32.42 -12.03
C ALA A 475 31.38 -31.48 -12.58
N GLU A 476 31.21 -31.01 -13.82
CA GLU A 476 31.99 -29.89 -14.33
C GLU A 476 31.59 -28.61 -13.59
N ASP A 477 32.59 -27.98 -12.98
CA ASP A 477 32.52 -26.69 -12.32
C ASP A 477 31.87 -25.63 -13.20
N VAL A 478 30.79 -25.03 -12.70
CA VAL A 478 30.18 -23.84 -13.30
C VAL A 478 31.16 -22.69 -13.11
N LYS A 479 31.85 -22.32 -14.19
CA LYS A 479 32.59 -21.06 -14.29
C LYS A 479 31.72 -19.91 -13.80
N MET A 480 32.16 -19.22 -12.74
CA MET A 480 31.61 -17.93 -12.37
C MET A 480 31.85 -16.97 -13.54
N GLU A 481 30.78 -16.57 -14.22
CA GLU A 481 30.83 -15.55 -15.25
C GLU A 481 31.36 -14.23 -14.66
N GLU A 482 32.22 -13.56 -15.41
CA GLU A 482 32.81 -12.28 -15.06
C GLU A 482 31.74 -11.21 -14.78
N PRO A 483 32.00 -10.27 -13.85
CA PRO A 483 31.02 -9.26 -13.47
C PRO A 483 30.59 -8.41 -14.67
N VAL A 484 29.27 -8.26 -14.85
CA VAL A 484 28.70 -7.41 -15.91
C VAL A 484 29.14 -5.96 -15.68
N VAL A 485 29.94 -5.43 -16.60
CA VAL A 485 30.26 -4.01 -16.63
C VAL A 485 29.03 -3.25 -17.13
N VAL A 486 28.31 -2.63 -16.20
CA VAL A 486 27.18 -1.75 -16.53
C VAL A 486 27.58 -0.30 -16.34
N GLU A 487 27.38 0.51 -17.38
CA GLU A 487 27.59 1.96 -17.37
C GLU A 487 26.26 2.72 -17.36
N LEU A 488 26.29 3.94 -16.82
CA LEU A 488 25.16 4.87 -16.88
C LEU A 488 25.17 5.63 -18.20
N THR A 489 23.99 5.82 -18.79
CA THR A 489 23.81 6.67 -19.96
C THR A 489 23.97 8.15 -19.59
N GLU A 490 24.19 9.02 -20.58
CA GLU A 490 24.27 10.47 -20.34
C GLU A 490 22.96 11.04 -19.76
N GLU A 491 21.82 10.52 -20.21
CA GLU A 491 20.48 10.87 -19.67
C GLU A 491 20.35 10.49 -18.19
N GLU A 492 20.84 9.31 -17.79
CA GLU A 492 20.80 8.88 -16.39
C GLU A 492 21.77 9.66 -15.51
N LYS A 493 22.91 10.09 -16.06
CA LYS A 493 23.84 10.97 -15.34
C LYS A 493 23.26 12.37 -15.11
N ALA A 494 22.35 12.83 -15.98
CA ALA A 494 21.66 14.10 -15.85
C ALA A 494 20.49 14.08 -14.85
N LEU A 495 20.03 12.89 -14.42
CA LEU A 495 18.95 12.79 -13.44
C LEU A 495 19.38 13.33 -12.08
N SER A 496 18.58 14.27 -11.55
CA SER A 496 18.74 14.77 -10.18
C SER A 496 18.16 13.80 -9.14
N TYR A 497 17.24 12.93 -9.56
CA TYR A 497 16.58 11.92 -8.73
C TYR A 497 16.42 10.64 -9.53
N ARG A 498 16.57 9.48 -8.88
CA ARG A 498 16.26 8.20 -9.51
C ARG A 498 14.76 7.95 -9.54
N THR A 499 14.30 7.25 -10.58
CA THR A 499 12.93 6.74 -10.67
C THR A 499 12.83 5.39 -9.99
N SER A 500 12.00 5.27 -8.95
CA SER A 500 11.70 4.00 -8.30
C SER A 500 10.57 3.26 -9.03
N ALA A 501 10.62 1.93 -9.02
CA ALA A 501 9.52 1.09 -9.50
C ALA A 501 8.28 1.17 -8.60
N VAL A 502 8.47 1.51 -7.32
CA VAL A 502 7.38 1.74 -6.35
C VAL A 502 7.15 3.25 -6.27
N VAL A 503 5.91 3.67 -6.52
CA VAL A 503 5.51 5.09 -6.39
C VAL A 503 5.60 5.55 -4.94
N ASP A 504 5.98 6.81 -4.73
CA ASP A 504 6.14 7.36 -3.38
C ASP A 504 4.81 7.52 -2.65
N ILE A 505 3.79 8.02 -3.36
CA ILE A 505 2.40 8.15 -2.91
C ILE A 505 1.50 7.63 -4.03
N SER A 506 0.47 6.85 -3.69
CA SER A 506 -0.51 6.40 -4.68
C SER A 506 -1.30 7.57 -5.30
N ASP A 507 -1.64 7.49 -6.58
CA ASP A 507 -2.38 8.56 -7.28
C ASP A 507 -3.68 8.96 -6.58
N ARG A 508 -4.39 7.97 -5.99
CA ARG A 508 -5.60 8.20 -5.20
C ARG A 508 -5.35 9.09 -3.99
N GLU A 509 -4.28 8.84 -3.25
CA GLU A 509 -3.93 9.65 -2.07
C GLU A 509 -3.37 11.01 -2.49
N LEU A 510 -2.58 11.07 -3.57
CA LEU A 510 -2.05 12.29 -4.12
C LEU A 510 -3.19 13.24 -4.50
N THR A 511 -4.16 12.77 -5.28
CA THR A 511 -5.31 13.55 -5.77
C THR A 511 -6.11 14.22 -4.65
N LYS A 512 -6.24 13.56 -3.49
CA LYS A 512 -6.98 14.07 -2.33
C LYS A 512 -6.22 15.09 -1.48
N SER A 513 -4.90 15.13 -1.58
CA SER A 513 -4.05 15.81 -0.59
C SER A 513 -3.13 16.87 -1.18
N PHE A 514 -2.80 16.82 -2.47
CA PHE A 514 -1.78 17.69 -3.07
C PHE A 514 -2.10 19.19 -2.95
N THR A 515 -3.39 19.57 -2.91
CA THR A 515 -3.83 20.96 -2.74
C THR A 515 -3.58 21.50 -1.33
N LYS A 516 -3.34 20.61 -0.35
CA LYS A 516 -3.05 20.94 1.06
C LYS A 516 -1.54 20.97 1.34
N PHE A 517 -0.70 20.70 0.34
CA PHE A 517 0.75 20.66 0.53
C PHE A 517 1.30 22.07 0.80
N SER A 518 2.19 22.15 1.79
CA SER A 518 2.73 23.41 2.31
C SER A 518 4.15 23.19 2.83
N LEU A 519 4.98 24.24 2.78
CA LEU A 519 6.26 24.26 3.46
C LEU A 519 6.05 24.44 4.97
N PRO A 520 6.96 23.90 5.81
CA PRO A 520 6.90 24.06 7.25
C PRO A 520 7.17 25.52 7.66
N SER A 521 6.47 25.98 8.68
CA SER A 521 6.57 27.33 9.24
C SER A 521 6.88 27.28 10.74
N LYS A 522 7.48 28.33 11.31
CA LYS A 522 7.83 28.33 12.75
C LYS A 522 6.60 28.37 13.65
N GLU A 523 5.50 28.90 13.12
CA GLU A 523 4.19 29.03 13.74
C GLU A 523 3.59 27.66 14.13
N GLU A 524 3.97 26.60 13.41
CA GLU A 524 3.57 25.21 13.70
C GLU A 524 4.26 24.62 14.95
N GLY A 525 5.26 25.33 15.51
CA GLY A 525 5.99 24.92 16.70
C GLY A 525 7.36 24.30 16.42
N PHE A 526 7.96 24.50 15.26
CA PHE A 526 9.35 24.08 15.02
C PHE A 526 10.34 24.99 15.74
N ASP A 527 11.34 24.41 16.40
CA ASP A 527 12.48 25.15 16.96
C ASP A 527 13.41 25.63 15.83
N SER A 528 13.52 24.86 14.74
CA SER A 528 14.26 25.26 13.54
C SER A 528 13.67 24.68 12.26
N VAL A 529 13.62 25.49 11.21
CA VAL A 529 13.33 25.08 9.83
C VAL A 529 14.60 25.32 9.02
N SER A 530 15.05 24.30 8.29
CA SER A 530 16.25 24.35 7.46
C SER A 530 15.95 23.85 6.05
N PHE A 531 16.72 24.32 5.07
CA PHE A 531 16.55 23.94 3.67
C PHE A 531 17.85 23.31 3.17
N ALA A 532 17.79 22.03 2.78
CA ALA A 532 18.97 21.21 2.52
C ALA A 532 19.56 21.41 1.11
N TRP A 533 18.72 21.80 0.14
CA TRP A 533 19.10 21.86 -1.28
C TRP A 533 19.02 23.27 -1.85
N GLN A 534 17.85 23.92 -1.74
CA GLN A 534 17.64 25.27 -2.26
C GLN A 534 17.12 26.23 -1.19
N SER A 535 17.06 27.52 -1.49
CA SER A 535 16.55 28.52 -0.55
C SER A 535 15.05 28.34 -0.27
N GLU A 536 14.56 28.99 0.79
CA GLU A 536 13.13 29.02 1.12
C GLU A 536 12.27 29.56 -0.03
N GLY A 537 12.72 30.64 -0.67
CA GLY A 537 12.02 31.26 -1.79
C GLY A 537 11.91 30.32 -3.00
N ASP A 538 12.99 29.63 -3.34
CA ASP A 538 13.04 28.69 -4.46
C ASP A 538 12.15 27.47 -4.20
N CYS A 539 12.24 26.89 -2.99
CA CYS A 539 11.36 25.80 -2.56
C CYS A 539 9.88 26.20 -2.62
N GLY A 540 9.56 27.43 -2.19
CA GLY A 540 8.20 27.96 -2.21
C GLY A 540 7.66 28.15 -3.63
N ALA A 541 8.48 28.69 -4.54
CA ALA A 541 8.13 28.84 -5.95
C ALA A 541 7.96 27.48 -6.64
N LEU A 542 8.84 26.52 -6.34
CA LEU A 542 8.78 25.16 -6.87
C LEU A 542 7.52 24.44 -6.41
N LEU A 543 7.20 24.49 -5.11
CA LEU A 543 5.98 23.88 -4.57
C LEU A 543 4.72 24.47 -5.22
N LYS A 544 4.63 25.80 -5.36
CA LYS A 544 3.51 26.46 -6.04
C LYS A 544 3.39 26.00 -7.49
N LYS A 545 4.49 26.00 -8.26
CA LYS A 545 4.51 25.51 -9.64
C LYS A 545 4.07 24.05 -9.73
N TRP A 546 4.53 23.21 -8.82
CA TRP A 546 4.18 21.80 -8.76
C TRP A 546 2.68 21.60 -8.45
N ILE A 547 2.12 22.33 -7.47
CA ILE A 547 0.69 22.29 -7.16
C ILE A 547 -0.14 22.72 -8.37
N LEU A 548 0.23 23.83 -9.03
CA LEU A 548 -0.45 24.29 -10.25
C LEU A 548 -0.43 23.23 -11.34
N GLN A 549 0.74 22.62 -11.61
CA GLN A 549 0.85 21.52 -12.57
C GLN A 549 -0.05 20.32 -12.19
N LYS A 550 -0.16 19.99 -10.90
CA LYS A 550 -1.06 18.95 -10.43
C LYS A 550 -2.54 19.37 -10.55
N LYS A 551 -2.90 20.63 -10.33
CA LYS A 551 -4.27 21.14 -10.57
C LYS A 551 -4.67 21.00 -12.04
N LEU A 552 -3.73 21.21 -12.98
CA LEU A 552 -3.95 21.02 -14.42
C LEU A 552 -4.19 19.56 -14.80
N THR A 553 -3.46 18.62 -14.16
CA THR A 553 -3.42 17.21 -14.58
C THR A 553 -4.33 16.28 -13.78
N GLN A 554 -4.66 16.61 -12.53
CA GLN A 554 -5.45 15.76 -11.63
C GLN A 554 -6.91 16.17 -11.58
N ARG A 555 -7.82 15.25 -11.24
CA ARG A 555 -9.26 15.51 -11.09
C ARG A 555 -9.59 16.13 -9.72
N ALA A 556 -10.65 16.91 -9.65
CA ALA A 556 -11.26 17.38 -8.41
C ALA A 556 -12.26 16.32 -7.94
N GLU A 557 -11.77 15.31 -7.21
CA GLU A 557 -12.60 14.18 -6.79
C GLU A 557 -13.61 14.54 -5.70
N ASP A 558 -13.37 15.59 -4.93
CA ASP A 558 -14.25 16.02 -3.83
C ASP A 558 -15.33 17.02 -4.26
N LEU A 559 -15.23 17.62 -5.46
CA LEU A 559 -16.18 18.61 -6.00
C LEU A 559 -17.63 18.11 -5.98
N GLN A 560 -18.60 18.87 -5.49
CA GLN A 560 -20.01 18.48 -5.56
C GLN A 560 -20.83 19.54 -6.31
N PRO A 561 -21.86 19.14 -7.10
CA PRO A 561 -22.74 20.11 -7.73
C PRO A 561 -23.46 20.97 -6.69
N GLY A 562 -23.29 22.28 -6.78
CA GLY A 562 -23.85 23.26 -5.85
C GLY A 562 -25.37 23.42 -5.95
N SER A 563 -25.95 24.25 -5.08
CA SER A 563 -27.37 24.58 -5.13
C SER A 563 -27.75 25.30 -6.43
N GLY A 564 -26.92 26.27 -6.85
CA GLY A 564 -27.13 27.02 -8.10
C GLY A 564 -27.24 26.11 -9.32
N PHE A 565 -26.36 25.09 -9.41
CA PHE A 565 -26.45 24.10 -10.49
C PHE A 565 -27.77 23.33 -10.45
N LYS A 566 -28.19 22.84 -9.29
CA LYS A 566 -29.41 22.04 -9.16
C LYS A 566 -30.65 22.83 -9.57
N GLU A 567 -30.70 24.11 -9.22
CA GLU A 567 -31.78 25.02 -9.60
C GLU A 567 -31.78 25.26 -11.12
N ALA A 568 -30.63 25.62 -11.69
CA ALA A 568 -30.48 25.84 -13.13
C ALA A 568 -30.80 24.58 -13.95
N TRP A 569 -30.33 23.42 -13.50
CA TRP A 569 -30.62 22.11 -14.09
C TRP A 569 -32.11 21.77 -14.05
N THR A 570 -32.76 22.00 -12.91
CA THR A 570 -34.22 21.77 -12.78
C THR A 570 -35.02 22.70 -13.69
N LYS A 571 -34.62 23.97 -13.79
CA LYS A 571 -35.23 24.94 -14.71
C LYS A 571 -35.10 24.45 -16.15
N TRP A 572 -33.89 24.07 -16.57
CA TRP A 572 -33.65 23.50 -17.91
C TRP A 572 -34.51 22.26 -18.18
N GLN A 573 -34.57 21.31 -17.25
CA GLN A 573 -35.37 20.10 -17.40
C GLN A 573 -36.86 20.40 -17.61
N LYS A 574 -37.40 21.41 -16.94
CA LYS A 574 -38.80 21.85 -17.14
C LYS A 574 -38.98 22.51 -18.49
N THR A 575 -38.08 23.41 -18.88
CA THR A 575 -38.14 24.09 -20.18
C THR A 575 -38.07 23.11 -21.35
N ILE A 576 -37.12 22.18 -21.34
CA ILE A 576 -36.96 21.21 -22.43
C ILE A 576 -38.15 20.25 -22.53
N GLN A 577 -38.78 19.89 -21.40
CA GLN A 577 -40.01 19.10 -21.38
C GLN A 577 -41.20 19.88 -21.97
N ASP A 578 -41.33 21.17 -21.64
CA ASP A 578 -42.37 22.03 -22.23
C ASP A 578 -42.19 22.16 -23.74
N TRP A 579 -40.97 22.41 -24.20
CA TRP A 579 -40.68 22.53 -25.63
C TRP A 579 -40.96 21.23 -26.40
N ARG A 580 -40.56 20.07 -25.85
CA ARG A 580 -40.90 18.76 -26.45
C ARG A 580 -42.40 18.51 -26.49
N ARG A 581 -43.14 18.91 -25.45
CA ARG A 581 -44.60 18.82 -25.43
C ARG A 581 -45.22 19.69 -26.53
N ARG A 582 -44.81 20.95 -26.63
CA ARG A 582 -45.28 21.89 -27.68
C ARG A 582 -44.96 21.37 -29.09
N HIS A 583 -43.77 20.80 -29.28
CA HIS A 583 -43.38 20.16 -30.54
C HIS A 583 -44.29 18.98 -30.90
N ALA A 584 -44.59 18.11 -29.94
CA ALA A 584 -45.49 16.98 -30.14
C ALA A 584 -46.93 17.43 -30.42
N ASP A 585 -47.42 18.45 -29.68
CA ASP A 585 -48.75 19.01 -29.88
C ASP A 585 -48.88 19.73 -31.23
N TYR A 586 -47.82 20.38 -31.72
CA TYR A 586 -47.77 21.00 -33.03
C TYR A 586 -47.76 19.97 -34.18
N LYS A 587 -47.03 18.86 -34.03
CA LYS A 587 -46.98 17.78 -35.03
C LYS A 587 -48.33 17.06 -35.21
N GLU A 588 -49.20 17.13 -34.21
CA GLU A 588 -50.53 16.54 -34.24
C GLU A 588 -51.55 17.51 -34.88
N PRO A 589 -52.08 17.24 -36.10
CA PRO A 589 -52.90 18.21 -36.82
C PRO A 589 -54.17 18.64 -36.08
N SER A 590 -54.77 17.73 -35.30
CA SER A 590 -55.97 17.99 -34.50
C SER A 590 -55.70 18.98 -33.37
N LYS A 591 -54.59 18.82 -32.65
CA LYS A 591 -54.16 19.71 -31.57
C LYS A 591 -53.67 21.06 -32.09
N ARG A 592 -52.96 21.09 -33.22
CA ARG A 592 -52.54 22.34 -33.87
C ARG A 592 -53.74 23.22 -34.22
N LYS A 593 -54.78 22.65 -34.84
CA LYS A 593 -56.03 23.37 -35.14
C LYS A 593 -56.73 23.87 -33.87
N ALA A 594 -56.78 23.04 -32.82
CA ALA A 594 -57.39 23.42 -31.55
C ALA A 594 -56.62 24.55 -30.83
N MET A 595 -55.28 24.52 -30.85
CA MET A 595 -54.45 25.58 -30.26
C MET A 595 -54.57 26.90 -31.02
N ALA A 596 -54.53 26.86 -32.36
CA ALA A 596 -54.72 28.05 -33.19
C ALA A 596 -56.11 28.67 -32.99
N ALA A 597 -57.17 27.84 -32.94
CA ALA A 597 -58.54 28.30 -32.66
C ALA A 597 -58.67 28.91 -31.26
N LYS A 598 -58.07 28.29 -30.25
CA LYS A 598 -58.08 28.80 -28.87
C LYS A 598 -57.30 30.12 -28.75
N LYS A 599 -56.13 30.23 -29.39
CA LYS A 599 -55.33 31.47 -29.41
C LYS A 599 -56.07 32.60 -30.12
N LEU A 600 -56.76 32.31 -31.23
CA LEU A 600 -57.60 33.27 -31.93
C LEU A 600 -58.79 33.72 -31.06
N GLU A 601 -59.43 32.81 -30.32
CA GLU A 601 -60.52 33.14 -29.38
C GLU A 601 -60.02 34.01 -28.22
N GLU A 602 -58.87 33.68 -27.61
CA GLU A 602 -58.26 34.45 -26.53
C GLU A 602 -57.81 35.84 -27.00
N ALA A 603 -57.16 35.93 -28.16
CA ALA A 603 -56.77 37.20 -28.77
C ALA A 603 -57.99 38.06 -29.13
N LYS A 604 -59.08 37.45 -29.60
CA LYS A 604 -60.35 38.15 -29.86
C LYS A 604 -60.96 38.70 -28.57
N LYS A 605 -60.98 37.93 -27.48
CA LYS A 605 -61.46 38.40 -26.18
C LYS A 605 -60.61 39.54 -25.61
N ALA A 606 -59.29 39.43 -25.71
CA ALA A 606 -58.36 40.48 -25.28
C ALA A 606 -58.56 41.77 -26.09
N MET A 607 -58.70 41.65 -27.42
CA MET A 607 -59.04 42.77 -28.30
C MET A 607 -60.38 43.40 -27.93
N GLU A 608 -61.44 42.62 -27.72
CA GLU A 608 -62.76 43.14 -27.35
C GLU A 608 -62.74 43.87 -25.99
N GLU A 609 -61.95 43.39 -25.02
CA GLU A 609 -61.79 44.04 -23.72
C GLU A 609 -60.98 45.35 -23.82
N GLU A 610 -59.90 45.37 -24.60
CA GLU A 610 -59.07 46.57 -24.83
C GLU A 610 -59.84 47.63 -25.65
N LYS A 611 -60.54 47.20 -26.70
CA LYS A 611 -61.47 48.05 -27.47
C LYS A 611 -62.53 48.68 -26.58
N LYS A 612 -63.13 47.89 -25.67
CA LYS A 612 -64.11 48.41 -24.71
C LYS A 612 -63.51 49.45 -23.77
N LYS A 613 -62.31 49.22 -23.23
CA LYS A 613 -61.61 50.18 -22.36
C LYS A 613 -61.29 51.51 -23.09
N LEU A 614 -60.86 51.43 -24.35
CA LEU A 614 -60.56 52.61 -25.17
C LEU A 614 -61.83 53.38 -25.55
N MET A 615 -62.93 52.68 -25.84
CA MET A 615 -64.24 53.31 -26.06
C MET A 615 -64.79 54.00 -24.80
N GLU A 616 -64.63 53.41 -23.62
CA GLU A 616 -65.02 54.03 -22.34
C GLU A 616 -64.15 55.25 -21.97
N ALA A 617 -62.90 55.30 -22.47
CA ALA A 617 -62.00 56.45 -22.34
C ALA A 617 -62.23 57.55 -23.39
N GLY A 618 -63.16 57.35 -24.34
CA GLY A 618 -63.51 58.33 -25.38
C GLY A 618 -62.52 58.40 -26.56
N ASP A 619 -61.60 57.44 -26.69
CA ASP A 619 -60.59 57.39 -27.76
C ASP A 619 -61.03 56.39 -28.85
N GLU A 620 -61.98 56.83 -29.69
CA GLU A 620 -62.56 56.01 -30.77
C GLU A 620 -61.53 55.62 -31.85
N ASP A 621 -60.54 56.49 -32.09
CA ASP A 621 -59.49 56.25 -33.08
C ASP A 621 -58.53 55.16 -32.62
N ALA A 622 -58.14 55.14 -31.33
CA ALA A 622 -57.36 54.04 -30.76
C ALA A 622 -58.16 52.72 -30.72
N ALA A 623 -59.47 52.77 -30.44
CA ALA A 623 -60.32 51.58 -30.44
C ALA A 623 -60.44 50.94 -31.85
N LYS A 624 -60.56 51.76 -32.90
CA LYS A 624 -60.49 51.29 -34.29
C LYS A 624 -59.11 50.76 -34.66
N ALA A 625 -58.05 51.43 -34.24
CA ALA A 625 -56.68 50.97 -34.50
C ALA A 625 -56.39 49.60 -33.87
N VAL A 626 -56.92 49.30 -32.68
CA VAL A 626 -56.79 47.98 -32.04
C VAL A 626 -57.58 46.89 -32.78
N GLU A 627 -58.78 47.20 -33.29
CA GLU A 627 -59.57 46.27 -34.10
C GLU A 627 -58.95 46.01 -35.49
N GLU A 628 -58.46 47.05 -36.16
CA GLU A 628 -57.73 46.93 -37.42
C GLU A 628 -56.42 46.15 -37.24
N LYS A 629 -55.67 46.42 -36.15
CA LYS A 629 -54.47 45.68 -35.79
C LYS A 629 -54.76 44.21 -35.52
N PHE A 630 -55.85 43.87 -34.81
CA PHE A 630 -56.27 42.48 -34.63
C PHE A 630 -56.67 41.82 -35.96
N ALA A 631 -57.37 42.52 -36.85
CA ALA A 631 -57.70 42.01 -38.17
C ALA A 631 -56.45 41.75 -39.03
N GLN A 632 -55.41 42.57 -38.88
CA GLN A 632 -54.11 42.42 -39.52
C GLN A 632 -53.29 41.26 -38.91
N ASP A 633 -53.22 41.18 -37.59
CA ASP A 633 -52.45 40.16 -36.84
C ASP A 633 -53.10 38.76 -36.88
N SER A 634 -54.42 38.68 -37.14
CA SER A 634 -55.18 37.42 -37.27
C SER A 634 -55.24 36.86 -38.69
N ALA A 635 -54.70 37.59 -39.68
CA ALA A 635 -54.54 37.07 -41.03
C ALA A 635 -53.57 35.87 -41.04
N PRO A 636 -53.76 34.85 -41.89
CA PRO A 636 -52.84 33.72 -41.99
C PRO A 636 -51.44 34.22 -42.40
N VAL A 637 -50.50 34.25 -41.47
CA VAL A 637 -49.10 34.54 -41.78
C VAL A 637 -48.50 33.30 -42.43
N GLU A 638 -48.13 33.43 -43.71
CA GLU A 638 -47.28 32.45 -44.38
C GLU A 638 -45.85 32.70 -43.90
N VAL A 639 -45.40 31.88 -42.94
CA VAL A 639 -44.04 31.97 -42.42
C VAL A 639 -43.13 31.28 -43.42
N ASP A 640 -42.33 32.07 -44.16
CA ASP A 640 -41.22 31.55 -44.95
C ASP A 640 -40.13 31.08 -43.99
N PHE A 641 -39.99 29.76 -43.87
CA PHE A 641 -39.06 29.16 -42.93
C PHE A 641 -37.61 29.21 -43.42
N ASP A 642 -37.40 29.34 -44.74
CA ASP A 642 -36.10 29.25 -45.40
C ASP A 642 -35.34 30.58 -45.33
N ASP A 643 -36.06 31.71 -45.41
CA ASP A 643 -35.48 33.07 -45.35
C ASP A 643 -35.55 33.74 -43.96
N LEU A 644 -36.01 33.01 -42.92
CA LEU A 644 -36.11 33.55 -41.55
C LEU A 644 -34.74 33.74 -40.89
N ASP A 645 -34.43 34.95 -40.40
CA ASP A 645 -33.30 35.16 -39.49
C ASP A 645 -33.60 34.62 -38.09
N VAL A 646 -32.99 33.48 -37.76
CA VAL A 646 -33.17 32.74 -36.50
C VAL A 646 -32.82 33.60 -35.27
N PHE A 647 -31.85 34.52 -35.39
CA PHE A 647 -31.40 35.32 -34.25
C PHE A 647 -32.31 36.52 -33.98
N ALA A 648 -32.99 37.04 -35.01
CA ALA A 648 -33.97 38.12 -34.90
C ALA A 648 -35.33 37.68 -34.32
N VAL A 649 -35.59 36.38 -34.16
CA VAL A 649 -36.83 35.86 -33.57
C VAL A 649 -36.99 36.30 -32.11
N GLU A 650 -38.07 37.00 -31.80
CA GLU A 650 -38.41 37.44 -30.43
C GLU A 650 -39.12 36.33 -29.63
N ASP A 651 -40.17 35.70 -30.18
CA ASP A 651 -40.87 34.58 -29.54
C ASP A 651 -40.53 33.25 -30.23
N VAL A 652 -39.63 32.48 -29.62
CA VAL A 652 -39.22 31.17 -30.14
C VAL A 652 -40.32 30.09 -30.05
N LEU A 653 -41.42 30.37 -29.35
CA LEU A 653 -42.54 29.45 -29.14
C LEU A 653 -43.66 29.65 -30.16
N ASP A 654 -43.71 30.79 -30.85
CA ASP A 654 -44.70 31.08 -31.88
C ASP A 654 -44.18 32.10 -32.91
N LEU A 655 -43.79 31.58 -34.08
CA LEU A 655 -43.43 32.37 -35.27
C LEU A 655 -44.65 32.85 -36.07
N GLY A 656 -45.86 32.42 -35.69
CA GLY A 656 -47.10 32.55 -36.46
C GLY A 656 -47.83 31.20 -36.53
N ASN A 657 -49.16 31.22 -36.44
CA ASN A 657 -50.01 30.01 -36.48
C ASN A 657 -49.65 28.93 -35.43
N CYS A 658 -49.15 29.31 -34.26
CA CYS A 658 -48.70 28.40 -33.20
C CYS A 658 -47.51 27.52 -33.63
N MET A 659 -46.69 27.99 -34.55
CA MET A 659 -45.51 27.28 -35.04
C MET A 659 -44.28 27.64 -34.19
N PRO A 660 -43.70 26.72 -33.41
CA PRO A 660 -42.47 27.01 -32.68
C PRO A 660 -41.24 26.96 -33.61
N LEU A 661 -40.17 27.66 -33.22
CA LEU A 661 -38.89 27.65 -33.96
C LEU A 661 -38.30 26.24 -34.15
N PHE A 662 -38.56 25.34 -33.21
CA PHE A 662 -38.15 23.93 -33.26
C PHE A 662 -39.16 23.00 -33.95
N ALA A 663 -40.11 23.51 -34.75
CA ALA A 663 -41.13 22.70 -35.42
C ALA A 663 -40.52 21.52 -36.22
N ASN A 664 -39.38 21.75 -36.88
CA ASN A 664 -38.71 20.78 -37.74
C ASN A 664 -37.64 19.93 -37.02
N PHE A 665 -37.50 20.05 -35.70
CA PHE A 665 -36.48 19.29 -34.97
C PHE A 665 -36.69 17.77 -35.09
N VAL A 666 -35.59 17.06 -35.30
CA VAL A 666 -35.50 15.61 -35.19
C VAL A 666 -34.78 15.22 -33.89
N TYR A 667 -34.59 13.92 -33.67
CA TYR A 667 -33.96 13.40 -32.45
C TYR A 667 -32.55 13.98 -32.24
N GLU A 668 -31.80 14.08 -33.33
CA GLU A 668 -30.43 14.59 -33.38
C GLU A 668 -30.38 16.06 -32.93
N ASP A 669 -31.32 16.91 -33.37
CA ASP A 669 -31.39 18.32 -32.97
C ASP A 669 -31.75 18.47 -31.49
N TRP A 670 -32.72 17.70 -30.99
CA TRP A 670 -33.05 17.68 -29.56
C TRP A 670 -31.87 17.25 -28.68
N THR A 671 -31.04 16.35 -29.21
CA THR A 671 -29.85 15.84 -28.52
C THR A 671 -28.77 16.93 -28.48
N LEU A 672 -28.51 17.59 -29.60
CA LEU A 672 -27.56 18.70 -29.68
C LEU A 672 -27.95 19.90 -28.83
N LEU A 673 -29.24 20.29 -28.84
CA LEU A 673 -29.76 21.33 -27.96
C LEU A 673 -29.54 20.99 -26.47
N SER A 674 -29.80 19.74 -26.09
CA SER A 674 -29.58 19.28 -24.71
C SER A 674 -28.10 19.33 -24.33
N LEU A 675 -27.21 18.91 -25.23
CA LEU A 675 -25.76 18.98 -25.01
C LEU A 675 -25.25 20.41 -24.88
N ARG A 676 -25.79 21.35 -25.67
CA ARG A 676 -25.42 22.78 -25.60
C ARG A 676 -25.71 23.34 -24.21
N ALA A 677 -26.94 23.17 -23.74
CA ALA A 677 -27.33 23.62 -22.41
C ALA A 677 -26.55 22.88 -21.30
N GLU A 678 -26.36 21.56 -21.41
CA GLU A 678 -25.68 20.75 -20.40
C GLU A 678 -24.20 21.12 -20.27
N LEU A 679 -23.46 21.28 -21.37
CA LEU A 679 -22.05 21.68 -21.33
C LEU A 679 -21.86 23.10 -20.84
N HIS A 680 -22.74 24.02 -21.24
CA HIS A 680 -22.74 25.39 -20.75
C HIS A 680 -22.93 25.45 -19.23
N LEU A 681 -23.97 24.75 -18.72
CA LEU A 681 -24.22 24.65 -17.29
C LEU A 681 -23.04 24.02 -16.55
N LEU A 682 -22.46 22.95 -17.12
CA LEU A 682 -21.34 22.25 -16.51
C LEU A 682 -20.13 23.16 -16.30
N LEU A 683 -19.70 23.90 -17.33
CA LEU A 683 -18.49 24.71 -17.25
C LEU A 683 -18.64 25.88 -16.27
N HIS A 684 -19.76 26.61 -16.35
CA HIS A 684 -20.00 27.75 -15.47
C HIS A 684 -20.20 27.33 -14.01
N HIS A 685 -20.94 26.24 -13.77
CA HIS A 685 -21.14 25.75 -12.41
C HIS A 685 -19.91 25.01 -11.87
N PHE A 686 -19.12 24.34 -12.72
CA PHE A 686 -17.83 23.79 -12.30
C PHE A 686 -16.94 24.88 -11.70
N LYS A 687 -16.82 26.01 -12.40
CA LYS A 687 -16.02 27.16 -11.96
C LYS A 687 -16.49 27.69 -10.60
N LYS A 688 -17.82 27.83 -10.43
CA LYS A 688 -18.43 28.33 -9.18
C LYS A 688 -18.37 27.33 -8.02
N ASP A 689 -18.67 26.07 -8.29
CA ASP A 689 -18.76 25.03 -7.27
C ASP A 689 -17.37 24.62 -6.76
N LEU A 690 -16.35 24.71 -7.63
CA LEU A 690 -14.96 24.44 -7.24
C LEU A 690 -14.31 25.62 -6.52
N ASP A 691 -14.69 26.86 -6.89
CA ASP A 691 -14.23 28.11 -6.27
C ASP A 691 -12.70 28.20 -6.11
N ASP A 692 -11.96 27.74 -7.13
CA ASP A 692 -10.50 27.76 -7.17
C ASP A 692 -10.02 28.61 -8.37
N PRO A 693 -9.43 29.80 -8.14
CA PRO A 693 -9.02 30.70 -9.22
C PRO A 693 -7.91 30.10 -10.11
N ASP A 694 -7.09 29.19 -9.58
CA ASP A 694 -6.05 28.51 -10.36
C ASP A 694 -6.60 27.34 -11.19
N ARG A 695 -7.86 26.97 -10.95
CA ARG A 695 -8.53 25.85 -11.61
C ARG A 695 -9.92 26.28 -12.11
N PRO A 696 -9.97 27.23 -13.07
CA PRO A 696 -11.23 27.76 -13.58
C PRO A 696 -12.02 26.73 -14.41
N SER A 697 -11.37 25.65 -14.89
CA SER A 697 -11.99 24.60 -15.70
C SER A 697 -11.20 23.29 -15.65
N PHE A 698 -11.42 22.39 -16.62
CA PHE A 698 -10.80 21.07 -16.75
C PHE A 698 -10.54 20.68 -18.21
N VAL A 699 -9.65 19.70 -18.41
CA VAL A 699 -9.29 19.15 -19.73
C VAL A 699 -10.29 18.10 -20.22
N GLU A 700 -10.28 17.81 -21.52
CA GLU A 700 -11.12 16.80 -22.19
C GLU A 700 -11.16 15.46 -21.44
N ALA A 701 -10.01 14.95 -21.00
CA ALA A 701 -9.90 13.65 -20.32
C ALA A 701 -10.77 13.55 -19.06
N HIS A 702 -11.16 14.68 -18.47
CA HIS A 702 -11.99 14.75 -17.27
C HIS A 702 -13.47 15.05 -17.55
N LEU A 703 -13.83 15.37 -18.80
CA LEU A 703 -15.20 15.73 -19.18
C LEU A 703 -16.19 14.64 -18.79
N GLY A 704 -15.89 13.38 -19.11
CA GLY A 704 -16.79 12.28 -18.79
C GLY A 704 -17.00 12.08 -17.28
N TYR A 705 -15.96 12.32 -16.46
CA TYR A 705 -16.06 12.25 -15.01
C TYR A 705 -16.99 13.33 -14.46
N TYR A 706 -16.79 14.59 -14.86
CA TYR A 706 -17.61 15.70 -14.34
C TYR A 706 -19.03 15.66 -14.91
N TYR A 707 -19.20 15.31 -16.18
CA TYR A 707 -20.52 15.12 -16.77
C TYR A 707 -21.35 14.08 -16.01
N GLN A 708 -20.74 12.93 -15.68
CA GLN A 708 -21.39 11.93 -14.83
C GLN A 708 -21.66 12.45 -13.42
N LYS A 709 -20.76 13.26 -12.85
CA LYS A 709 -20.92 13.81 -11.50
C LYS A 709 -22.11 14.75 -11.39
N TYR A 710 -22.25 15.67 -12.35
CA TYR A 710 -23.28 16.71 -12.41
C TYR A 710 -24.63 16.15 -12.88
N PHE A 711 -24.66 15.39 -13.98
CA PHE A 711 -25.93 14.98 -14.61
C PHE A 711 -26.35 13.54 -14.32
N LYS A 712 -25.49 12.73 -13.68
CA LYS A 712 -25.69 11.28 -13.51
C LYS A 712 -25.89 10.52 -14.83
N LYS A 713 -25.33 11.07 -15.91
CA LYS A 713 -25.34 10.48 -17.27
C LYS A 713 -23.95 10.01 -17.64
N SER A 714 -23.85 8.91 -18.38
CA SER A 714 -22.57 8.51 -18.98
C SER A 714 -22.23 9.45 -20.14
N TRP A 715 -20.94 9.69 -20.34
CA TRP A 715 -20.42 10.47 -21.45
C TRP A 715 -19.73 9.54 -22.45
N ASN A 716 -20.16 9.55 -23.70
CA ASN A 716 -19.58 8.72 -24.75
C ASN A 716 -19.79 9.32 -26.15
N PHE A 717 -18.71 9.76 -26.79
CA PHE A 717 -18.75 10.39 -28.12
C PHE A 717 -19.22 9.44 -29.23
N ASN A 718 -19.04 8.13 -29.06
CA ASN A 718 -19.51 7.13 -30.04
C ASN A 718 -21.04 7.18 -30.19
N GLN A 719 -21.78 7.65 -29.18
CA GLN A 719 -23.23 7.82 -29.26
C GLN A 719 -23.63 8.92 -30.27
N TYR A 720 -22.74 9.87 -30.55
CA TYR A 720 -22.96 10.96 -31.50
C TYR A 720 -22.37 10.66 -32.88
N GLY A 721 -21.87 9.44 -33.12
CA GLY A 721 -21.26 9.05 -34.39
C GLY A 721 -19.90 9.70 -34.65
N LEU A 722 -19.23 10.18 -33.60
CA LEU A 722 -17.93 10.86 -33.69
C LEU A 722 -16.81 9.96 -33.18
N ALA A 723 -15.67 9.99 -33.86
CA ALA A 723 -14.49 9.20 -33.50
C ALA A 723 -13.47 9.99 -32.68
N LYS A 724 -13.42 11.32 -32.86
CA LYS A 724 -12.46 12.22 -32.19
C LYS A 724 -13.17 13.37 -31.50
N PHE A 725 -12.54 13.91 -30.46
CA PHE A 725 -13.05 15.08 -29.75
C PHE A 725 -12.98 16.37 -30.57
N THR A 726 -12.01 16.46 -31.49
CA THR A 726 -11.92 17.58 -32.44
C THR A 726 -13.21 17.75 -33.24
N ASP A 727 -13.77 16.65 -33.73
CA ASP A 727 -14.99 16.63 -34.54
C ASP A 727 -16.20 17.06 -33.68
N PHE A 728 -16.16 16.75 -32.38
CA PHE A 728 -17.17 17.21 -31.43
C PHE A 728 -17.10 18.71 -31.17
N LEU A 729 -15.89 19.27 -31.03
CA LEU A 729 -15.70 20.71 -30.87
C LEU A 729 -16.18 21.48 -32.10
N GLU A 730 -16.04 20.95 -33.31
CA GLU A 730 -16.56 21.59 -34.53
C GLU A 730 -18.09 21.70 -34.51
N ILE A 731 -18.79 20.66 -34.05
CA ILE A 731 -20.26 20.64 -33.95
C ILE A 731 -20.78 21.56 -32.83
N MET A 732 -19.98 21.75 -31.78
CA MET A 732 -20.34 22.46 -30.55
C MET A 732 -19.56 23.77 -30.35
N LYS A 733 -18.95 24.31 -31.41
CA LYS A 733 -18.07 25.49 -31.40
C LYS A 733 -18.74 26.75 -30.85
N ASP A 734 -20.07 26.78 -30.85
CA ASP A 734 -20.89 27.88 -30.35
C ASP A 734 -21.02 27.87 -28.81
N VAL A 735 -20.75 26.74 -28.16
CA VAL A 735 -20.83 26.58 -26.69
C VAL A 735 -19.48 26.26 -26.07
N LEU A 736 -18.67 25.45 -26.74
CA LEU A 736 -17.49 24.82 -26.18
C LEU A 736 -16.26 25.05 -27.06
N THR A 737 -15.18 25.53 -26.46
CA THR A 737 -13.84 25.59 -27.08
C THR A 737 -12.80 24.98 -26.13
N ALA A 738 -11.60 24.72 -26.63
CA ALA A 738 -10.46 24.27 -25.83
C ALA A 738 -9.33 25.28 -25.95
N ASP A 739 -8.78 25.70 -24.81
CA ASP A 739 -7.64 26.61 -24.76
C ASP A 739 -6.37 25.92 -25.26
N SER A 740 -5.62 26.59 -26.14
CA SER A 740 -4.41 26.03 -26.77
C SER A 740 -3.24 25.88 -25.79
N THR A 741 -3.20 26.66 -24.71
CA THR A 741 -2.09 26.64 -23.74
C THR A 741 -2.34 25.66 -22.60
N SER A 742 -3.51 25.74 -21.97
CA SER A 742 -3.86 24.92 -20.81
C SER A 742 -4.59 23.63 -21.16
N GLY A 743 -5.15 23.51 -22.37
CA GLY A 743 -6.05 22.42 -22.75
C GLY A 743 -7.41 22.46 -22.04
N PHE A 744 -7.71 23.52 -21.29
CA PHE A 744 -8.96 23.66 -20.57
C PHE A 744 -10.13 23.94 -21.50
N LEU A 745 -11.26 23.31 -21.19
CA LEU A 745 -12.53 23.57 -21.86
C LEU A 745 -13.08 24.93 -21.43
N GLN A 746 -13.52 25.75 -22.38
CA GLN A 746 -14.05 27.08 -22.12
C GLN A 746 -15.45 27.24 -22.72
N ALA A 747 -16.32 27.90 -21.96
CA ALA A 747 -17.65 28.26 -22.42
C ALA A 747 -17.53 29.49 -23.33
N VAL A 748 -18.08 29.39 -24.53
CA VAL A 748 -18.07 30.50 -25.50
C VAL A 748 -19.10 31.56 -25.14
N GLN A 749 -20.27 31.12 -24.65
CA GLN A 749 -21.35 32.00 -24.25
C GLN A 749 -21.17 32.50 -22.81
N ALA A 750 -21.58 33.76 -22.58
CA ALA A 750 -21.63 34.37 -21.26
C ALA A 750 -22.55 33.58 -20.31
N GLU A 751 -22.29 33.68 -19.01
CA GLU A 751 -22.97 32.89 -17.98
C GLU A 751 -24.51 33.10 -17.93
N ASP A 752 -24.96 34.28 -18.33
CA ASP A 752 -26.36 34.70 -18.37
C ASP A 752 -27.07 34.33 -19.70
N ALA A 753 -26.39 33.62 -20.60
CA ALA A 753 -26.96 33.19 -21.87
C ALA A 753 -28.26 32.41 -21.66
N THR A 754 -29.31 32.85 -22.36
CA THR A 754 -30.64 32.24 -22.23
C THR A 754 -30.66 30.88 -22.91
N VAL A 755 -31.53 30.00 -22.44
CA VAL A 755 -31.77 28.69 -23.08
C VAL A 755 -32.26 28.82 -24.53
N GLU A 756 -32.90 29.94 -24.85
CA GLU A 756 -33.35 30.31 -26.20
C GLU A 756 -32.16 30.60 -27.13
N THR A 757 -31.05 31.11 -26.59
CA THR A 757 -29.82 31.30 -27.34
C THR A 757 -29.30 29.96 -27.89
N PHE A 758 -29.29 28.90 -27.08
CA PHE A 758 -28.88 27.57 -27.53
C PHE A 758 -29.87 26.93 -28.51
N LEU A 759 -31.15 27.27 -28.38
CA LEU A 759 -32.18 26.87 -29.34
C LEU A 759 -31.92 27.50 -30.72
N LYS A 760 -31.66 28.81 -30.75
CA LYS A 760 -31.32 29.56 -31.96
C LYS A 760 -30.08 28.98 -32.66
N TYR A 761 -28.98 28.76 -31.93
CA TYR A 761 -27.80 28.09 -32.50
C TYR A 761 -28.10 26.67 -33.03
N THR A 762 -28.95 25.91 -32.35
CA THR A 762 -29.29 24.56 -32.80
C THR A 762 -30.09 24.59 -34.11
N GLU A 763 -31.03 25.51 -34.24
CA GLU A 763 -31.83 25.69 -35.46
C GLU A 763 -30.99 26.23 -36.62
N ASP A 764 -30.15 27.24 -36.39
CA ASP A 764 -29.22 27.76 -37.39
C ASP A 764 -28.30 26.65 -37.93
N HIS A 765 -27.67 25.88 -37.04
CA HIS A 765 -26.84 24.76 -37.43
C HIS A 765 -27.64 23.63 -38.12
N ARG A 766 -28.93 23.44 -37.79
CA ARG A 766 -29.80 22.46 -38.47
C ARG A 766 -30.03 22.89 -39.92
N ARG A 767 -30.36 24.17 -40.15
CA ARG A 767 -30.56 24.75 -41.48
C ARG A 767 -29.30 24.69 -42.33
N GLU A 768 -28.15 25.01 -41.75
CA GLU A 768 -26.86 24.89 -42.44
C GLU A 768 -26.56 23.43 -42.85
N ARG A 769 -26.85 22.46 -41.97
CA ARG A 769 -26.71 21.03 -42.31
C ARG A 769 -27.66 20.61 -43.43
N GLU A 770 -28.91 21.05 -43.38
CA GLU A 770 -29.92 20.77 -44.41
C GLU A 770 -29.49 21.33 -45.77
N ARG A 771 -29.07 22.60 -45.82
CA ARG A 771 -28.52 23.24 -47.04
C ARG A 771 -27.31 22.47 -47.61
N ARG A 772 -26.41 21.97 -46.77
CA ARG A 772 -25.28 21.13 -47.22
C ARG A 772 -25.73 19.78 -47.76
N VAL A 773 -26.70 19.14 -47.11
CA VAL A 773 -27.29 17.87 -47.59
C VAL A 773 -27.98 18.07 -48.94
N ASP A 774 -28.76 19.14 -49.11
CA ASP A 774 -29.44 19.46 -50.38
C ASP A 774 -28.47 19.81 -51.50
N ALA A 775 -27.31 20.38 -51.16
CA ALA A 775 -26.20 20.59 -52.08
C ALA A 775 -25.40 19.30 -52.39
N GLY A 776 -25.78 18.15 -51.84
CA GLY A 776 -25.18 16.83 -52.11
C GLY A 776 -24.03 16.43 -51.17
N ASP A 777 -23.78 17.18 -50.09
CA ASP A 777 -22.79 16.83 -49.08
C ASP A 777 -23.38 15.90 -47.99
N GLU A 778 -23.37 14.59 -48.29
CA GLU A 778 -23.84 13.54 -47.39
C GLU A 778 -23.07 13.46 -46.05
N THR A 779 -21.90 14.12 -45.94
CA THR A 779 -21.13 14.15 -44.68
C THR A 779 -21.77 15.03 -43.61
N ALA A 780 -22.67 15.95 -43.99
CA ALA A 780 -23.41 16.82 -43.07
C ALA A 780 -24.54 16.08 -42.29
N LYS A 781 -24.86 14.84 -42.67
CA LYS A 781 -25.94 14.05 -42.05
C LYS A 781 -25.51 13.42 -40.72
N LEU A 782 -26.16 13.83 -39.63
CA LEU A 782 -25.90 13.30 -38.29
C LEU A 782 -26.41 11.86 -38.13
N LYS A 783 -25.58 10.99 -37.52
CA LYS A 783 -25.90 9.57 -37.27
C LYS A 783 -25.75 9.24 -35.80
N PHE A 784 -26.75 9.62 -34.99
CA PHE A 784 -26.72 9.37 -33.54
C PHE A 784 -27.30 7.99 -33.19
N SER A 785 -26.71 7.34 -32.20
CA SER A 785 -27.26 6.13 -31.61
C SER A 785 -28.52 6.47 -30.82
N ARG A 786 -29.64 5.84 -31.15
CA ARG A 786 -30.92 6.04 -30.47
C ARG A 786 -31.05 5.05 -29.31
N PRO A 787 -31.45 5.49 -28.10
CA PRO A 787 -31.68 4.58 -26.98
C PRO A 787 -32.80 3.59 -27.31
N ALA A 788 -32.61 2.33 -26.95
CA ALA A 788 -33.62 1.29 -27.15
C ALA A 788 -34.92 1.65 -26.39
N PRO A 789 -36.10 1.43 -26.99
CA PRO A 789 -37.37 1.67 -26.29
C PRO A 789 -37.45 0.80 -25.03
N PRO A 790 -38.04 1.31 -23.93
CA PRO A 790 -38.22 0.52 -22.72
C PRO A 790 -39.08 -0.72 -23.04
N PRO A 791 -38.79 -1.90 -22.43
CA PRO A 791 -39.54 -3.11 -22.72
C PRO A 791 -41.02 -2.90 -22.41
N THR A 792 -41.88 -3.14 -23.40
CA THR A 792 -43.34 -3.08 -23.25
C THR A 792 -43.79 -4.11 -22.23
N ARG A 793 -44.30 -3.66 -21.08
CA ARG A 793 -45.06 -4.53 -20.18
C ARG A 793 -46.32 -5.00 -20.91
N GLN A 794 -46.33 -6.24 -21.38
CA GLN A 794 -47.54 -6.90 -21.87
C GLN A 794 -48.54 -6.99 -20.71
N ALA A 795 -49.71 -6.38 -20.90
CA ALA A 795 -50.83 -6.52 -19.99
C ALA A 795 -51.45 -7.91 -20.19
N ASP A 796 -51.16 -8.84 -19.28
CA ASP A 796 -51.78 -10.15 -19.25
C ASP A 796 -53.22 -10.03 -18.72
N LYS A 797 -54.20 -10.44 -19.54
CA LYS A 797 -55.62 -10.51 -19.20
C LYS A 797 -55.90 -11.85 -18.51
N GLY A 798 -55.66 -11.91 -17.20
CA GLY A 798 -56.08 -13.03 -16.35
C GLY A 798 -57.28 -12.68 -15.47
N LYS A 799 -58.44 -13.31 -15.74
CA LYS A 799 -59.68 -13.25 -14.94
C LYS A 799 -59.42 -13.62 -13.47
N GLY A 800 -60.03 -12.88 -12.55
CA GLY A 800 -59.79 -13.01 -11.11
C GLY A 800 -60.62 -14.05 -10.36
N SER A 801 -60.19 -14.34 -9.13
CA SER A 801 -61.07 -14.55 -7.97
C SER A 801 -60.36 -14.18 -6.64
N VAL A 802 -60.78 -13.04 -6.09
CA VAL A 802 -61.18 -12.71 -4.71
C VAL A 802 -60.47 -13.36 -3.48
N SER A 803 -59.77 -12.48 -2.74
CA SER A 803 -59.60 -12.34 -1.26
C SER A 803 -58.72 -13.34 -0.47
N GLY A 804 -57.83 -12.93 0.45
CA GLY A 804 -57.49 -11.60 0.96
C GLY A 804 -56.35 -11.60 2.00
N LYS A 805 -55.81 -10.40 2.26
CA LYS A 805 -54.96 -9.92 3.38
C LYS A 805 -53.51 -10.45 3.52
N GLY A 806 -52.58 -9.67 2.95
CA GLY A 806 -51.18 -9.53 3.39
C GLY A 806 -50.67 -8.10 3.13
N ARG A 807 -50.22 -7.41 4.18
CA ARG A 807 -49.62 -6.05 4.18
C ARG A 807 -48.08 -6.15 3.97
N PRO A 808 -47.36 -5.04 3.70
CA PRO A 808 -46.43 -4.93 2.57
C PRO A 808 -44.98 -5.28 2.95
N ALA A 809 -44.24 -5.86 2.01
CA ALA A 809 -42.78 -5.91 2.05
C ALA A 809 -42.23 -5.16 0.82
N ALA A 810 -41.61 -4.02 1.12
CA ALA A 810 -40.97 -3.13 0.18
C ALA A 810 -39.69 -3.75 -0.39
N SER A 811 -39.49 -3.49 -1.68
CA SER A 811 -38.33 -3.83 -2.48
C SER A 811 -37.08 -3.11 -2.01
N ASN A 812 -36.05 -3.92 -1.73
CA ASN A 812 -34.66 -3.53 -1.62
C ASN A 812 -34.18 -2.75 -2.85
N THR A 813 -33.74 -1.52 -2.61
CA THR A 813 -32.78 -0.80 -3.45
C THR A 813 -31.42 -1.01 -2.80
N TYR A 814 -30.50 -1.72 -3.45
CA TYR A 814 -29.15 -1.93 -2.95
C TYR A 814 -28.22 -0.90 -3.57
N GLU A 815 -27.99 0.15 -2.79
CA GLU A 815 -26.86 1.05 -2.84
C GLU A 815 -25.74 0.38 -2.00
N SER A 816 -24.53 0.24 -2.54
CA SER A 816 -23.39 -0.32 -1.79
C SER A 816 -22.30 0.73 -1.62
N SER A 817 -22.37 1.40 -0.46
CA SER A 817 -21.29 2.13 0.17
C SER A 817 -20.43 1.18 1.01
N TYR A 818 -19.12 1.31 0.87
CA TYR A 818 -18.13 0.56 1.63
C TYR A 818 -17.90 1.14 3.06
N TYR A 819 -17.51 0.23 3.97
CA TYR A 819 -16.93 0.35 5.32
C TYR A 819 -17.85 0.41 6.56
N GLN A 820 -18.06 -0.74 7.22
CA GLN A 820 -17.41 -1.09 8.50
C GLN A 820 -17.84 -2.51 8.96
N LYS A 821 -16.87 -3.32 9.41
CA LYS A 821 -17.07 -4.68 9.95
C LYS A 821 -17.01 -4.67 11.48
N ARG A 822 -17.97 -5.34 12.13
CA ARG A 822 -17.87 -6.33 13.25
C ARG A 822 -19.13 -6.29 14.16
N PRO A 823 -19.40 -7.30 14.99
CA PRO A 823 -19.35 -8.75 14.74
C PRO A 823 -20.69 -9.43 15.09
N TYR A 824 -20.86 -10.65 14.61
CA TYR A 824 -22.01 -11.53 14.84
C TYR A 824 -21.95 -12.16 16.24
N GLN A 825 -23.06 -12.10 16.99
CA GLN A 825 -23.27 -12.87 18.21
C GLN A 825 -24.56 -13.70 18.07
N SER A 826 -24.41 -15.01 18.28
CA SER A 826 -25.46 -16.02 18.23
C SER A 826 -26.34 -15.99 19.47
N SER A 827 -27.64 -16.17 19.24
CA SER A 827 -28.72 -16.28 20.23
C SER A 827 -28.70 -17.59 21.02
N SER A 828 -29.09 -17.46 22.31
CA SER A 828 -29.86 -18.38 23.18
C SER A 828 -29.29 -19.77 23.54
N GLY A 829 -29.31 -20.25 24.78
CA GLY A 829 -29.91 -19.72 26.02
C GLY A 829 -29.78 -20.73 27.19
N GLY A 830 -29.89 -20.23 28.43
CA GLY A 830 -29.95 -21.00 29.69
C GLY A 830 -29.72 -20.09 30.91
N PRO A 831 -30.49 -20.20 32.03
CA PRO A 831 -30.72 -19.09 32.96
C PRO A 831 -29.76 -19.07 34.15
N PRO A 832 -29.60 -17.91 34.85
CA PRO A 832 -29.12 -17.96 36.22
C PRO A 832 -29.95 -17.17 37.24
N ALA A 833 -29.74 -17.61 38.48
CA ALA A 833 -30.47 -17.35 39.71
C ALA A 833 -30.28 -15.94 40.32
N LYS A 834 -31.11 -15.67 41.34
CA LYS A 834 -31.26 -14.41 42.08
C LYS A 834 -30.11 -14.08 43.06
N GLN A 835 -29.65 -12.83 42.98
CA GLN A 835 -29.18 -11.87 44.04
C GLN A 835 -27.93 -12.17 44.91
N PRO A 836 -27.35 -11.17 45.63
CA PRO A 836 -27.44 -9.70 45.54
C PRO A 836 -26.07 -8.97 45.38
N ARG A 837 -26.12 -7.69 44.99
CA ARG A 837 -24.98 -6.75 44.99
C ARG A 837 -24.82 -6.08 46.35
N THR A 838 -23.62 -6.12 46.90
CA THR A 838 -23.16 -5.24 47.99
C THR A 838 -22.65 -3.92 47.42
N SER A 839 -23.16 -2.83 47.98
CA SER A 839 -22.71 -1.45 47.77
C SER A 839 -21.71 -1.05 48.85
N TYR A 840 -20.59 -0.43 48.48
CA TYR A 840 -19.89 0.49 49.36
C TYR A 840 -19.47 1.72 48.56
N ALA A 841 -20.14 2.83 48.86
CA ALA A 841 -19.67 4.18 48.63
C ALA A 841 -19.09 4.69 49.94
N TRP A 842 -17.96 5.40 49.89
CA TRP A 842 -17.64 6.43 50.87
C TRP A 842 -16.86 7.57 50.20
N ASN A 843 -17.23 8.76 50.64
CA ASN A 843 -16.96 10.08 50.09
C ASN A 843 -16.22 10.88 51.18
N ALA A 844 -15.20 11.66 50.83
CA ALA A 844 -14.66 12.78 51.61
C ALA A 844 -13.64 13.52 50.71
N GLY A 845 -13.63 14.83 50.49
CA GLY A 845 -14.36 15.95 51.08
C GLY A 845 -13.39 17.12 51.36
N TYR A 846 -13.86 18.35 51.09
CA TYR A 846 -13.32 19.70 51.40
C TYR A 846 -12.40 20.37 50.35
N SER A 847 -12.57 21.65 49.97
CA SER A 847 -13.08 22.81 50.74
C SER A 847 -13.72 23.95 49.89
N ARG A 848 -14.78 24.53 50.46
CA ARG A 848 -15.39 25.90 50.46
C ARG A 848 -14.68 27.02 49.66
N ARG A 849 -15.36 28.00 49.06
CA ARG A 849 -16.58 28.75 49.45
C ARG A 849 -17.58 28.92 48.32
#